data_AF-A0A1F3PIU9-F1
#
_entry.id   AF-A0A1F3PIU9-F1
#
_cell.length_a   1.000
_cell.length_b   1.000
_cell.length_c   1.000
_cell.angle_alpha   90.00
_cell.angle_beta   90.00
_cell.angle_gamma   90.00
#
_symmetry.space_group_name_H-M   'P 1'
#
loop_
_entity.id
_entity.type
_entity.pdbx_description
1 polymer ?
#
loop_
_entity_poly.entity_id
_entity_poly.type
_entity_poly.pdbx_seq_one_letter_code
_entity_poly.pdbx_strand_id
1 'polypeptide(L)'
;MKKGLILTAIMLLSIWANANVIVVTNKNNTGAGSLRNAVLSAASSDTIRFLPALISGGSDTIKLASEIIITNDIVIIGLYNSSDTLCISGQNLYRIFNFQGSSLVLDSLVLINGRASNGGAIYCYSSPAITVSNSFFRDNVATAKGGAAYFEYGDITLTNTVFENNSATSDGGALYCLNAQSITAYKTDFYNNTTGTTGGAMYLGGGGSSVFSFLRSVISGNSSTYDGGALYCKGRYFNMDSTKVEYNSATGGIKKSIVSFGGLNRFDIYIDNSEISNNTGLGISAHISLGVSVNTESKMYCNRCTFFNNSNGGVYSEVFADNANSSSILEVNYSTVANNGGSSTTCGGIFSTAWGFGSGFSFNSNVKVKNSTIVNNTNNGNGSGIFSQGKLAASSYLEVKSSIVANNSGVNLYSFSSASSITSQGNNIFSNSTVIGSVASDQLGVTIAGLNLGSLGNNGGFTKTMRPNTGSVAIDLGNISDLSNAQNGPISGRRDIGSTEWIECTITHSYSQTLCYGDSVLFNSIYLKTPGVYTQTYIDGSCDSVVTLNLSINPPVTSTQTLTLCSGESITVGSNTYSATGTYTDVLTAVNGCDSTVTTNLTVNPAITSTQTLTLCSGQSITIGSNTYSTTGTYTDVLTAASGCDSTVTTNLTINPAIANSQTLTLCSGESITVGSNTYSTTGTYTDVLTAVNGCDSTVTTNLTVNPAISSSQTLTLCAGQSITVGSNTYSSTGTYTDVLIAANGCDSTVTTNLTVNPEIDITTSLFENTIMANEVLATYQWIDCDNYYQPILGEIFHSFTATENGNYAVVITQNSCSDTSSCVSISTVNINGTDITRRITIFPNPTNSTFTISGAETNSSVCIYNSIGELLTPDRLIKTSATFDLSDYPEGVYYIMIKTDSIVSLQKLVKSKQQ
;
A
#
# COMPACT_ATOMS: atom_id res chain seq x y z
N MET A 1 -18.49 13.08 -5.05
CA MET A 1 -17.62 13.49 -6.18
C MET A 1 -16.40 12.59 -6.18
N LYS A 2 -16.49 11.45 -6.86
CA LYS A 2 -15.41 10.47 -7.03
C LYS A 2 -14.92 10.61 -8.47
N LYS A 3 -13.76 11.23 -8.67
CA LYS A 3 -12.92 11.23 -9.89
C LYS A 3 -11.83 12.29 -9.68
N GLY A 4 -10.61 11.87 -9.33
CA GLY A 4 -9.49 12.78 -9.14
C GLY A 4 -8.45 12.26 -8.15
N LEU A 5 -8.00 11.01 -8.30
CA LEU A 5 -6.84 10.50 -7.55
C LEU A 5 -6.25 9.25 -8.24
N ILE A 6 -6.17 9.29 -9.57
CA ILE A 6 -5.37 8.36 -10.38
C ILE A 6 -4.74 9.22 -11.47
N LEU A 7 -3.77 10.07 -11.12
CA LEU A 7 -2.97 10.80 -12.11
C LEU A 7 -1.64 11.32 -11.52
N THR A 8 -0.89 10.47 -10.81
CA THR A 8 0.53 10.73 -10.50
C THR A 8 1.44 9.48 -10.57
N ALA A 9 0.90 8.30 -10.92
CA ALA A 9 1.69 7.08 -11.11
C ALA A 9 2.00 6.72 -12.58
N ILE A 10 1.61 7.57 -13.55
CA ILE A 10 1.74 7.30 -15.00
C ILE A 10 2.87 8.14 -15.64
N MET A 11 3.97 8.38 -14.91
CA MET A 11 5.17 9.01 -15.52
C MET A 11 6.46 8.25 -15.20
N LEU A 12 6.39 6.90 -15.22
CA LEU A 12 7.55 6.02 -15.12
C LEU A 12 7.55 4.87 -16.15
N LEU A 13 6.56 4.81 -17.05
CA LEU A 13 6.33 3.67 -17.95
C LEU A 13 6.86 3.86 -19.39
N SER A 14 7.83 4.74 -19.63
CA SER A 14 8.39 4.90 -20.98
C SER A 14 9.90 5.12 -21.06
N ILE A 15 10.70 4.60 -20.12
CA ILE A 15 12.18 4.54 -20.26
C ILE A 15 12.77 3.33 -19.50
N TRP A 16 12.41 2.08 -19.83
CA TRP A 16 13.03 0.90 -19.19
C TRP A 16 13.44 -0.19 -20.19
N ALA A 17 13.98 0.22 -21.34
CA ALA A 17 14.47 -0.74 -22.32
C ALA A 17 15.92 -1.21 -22.08
N ASN A 18 16.67 -0.70 -21.08
CA ASN A 18 18.11 -1.02 -20.91
C ASN A 18 18.67 -0.83 -19.47
N ALA A 19 17.92 -1.06 -18.39
CA ALA A 19 18.46 -0.92 -17.03
C ALA A 19 19.32 -2.13 -16.63
N ASN A 20 20.59 -1.90 -16.30
CA ASN A 20 21.53 -2.95 -15.87
C ASN A 20 21.62 -3.03 -14.34
N VAL A 21 21.98 -4.22 -13.84
CA VAL A 21 22.34 -4.43 -12.44
C VAL A 21 23.85 -4.45 -12.30
N ILE A 22 24.41 -3.56 -11.48
CA ILE A 22 25.84 -3.45 -11.19
C ILE A 22 26.09 -3.93 -9.77
N VAL A 23 26.97 -4.93 -9.60
CA VAL A 23 27.22 -5.55 -8.30
C VAL A 23 28.54 -5.05 -7.71
N VAL A 24 28.47 -4.53 -6.48
CA VAL A 24 29.63 -4.24 -5.63
C VAL A 24 30.13 -5.56 -5.03
N THR A 25 31.38 -5.90 -5.32
CA THR A 25 31.99 -7.20 -4.99
C THR A 25 33.11 -7.11 -3.96
N ASN A 26 33.57 -5.90 -3.60
CA ASN A 26 34.55 -5.72 -2.54
C ASN A 26 34.34 -4.41 -1.75
N LYS A 27 34.95 -4.34 -0.56
CA LYS A 27 34.85 -3.21 0.38
C LYS A 27 35.90 -2.10 0.12
N ASN A 28 36.68 -2.19 -0.97
CA ASN A 28 37.71 -1.21 -1.26
C ASN A 28 37.08 0.15 -1.61
N ASN A 29 37.77 1.26 -1.30
CA ASN A 29 37.28 2.60 -1.63
C ASN A 29 37.33 2.91 -3.15
N THR A 30 38.25 2.29 -3.88
CA THR A 30 38.45 2.46 -5.33
C THR A 30 38.79 1.14 -6.01
N GLY A 31 38.82 1.15 -7.35
CA GLY A 31 39.15 -0.01 -8.17
C GLY A 31 37.92 -0.83 -8.57
N ALA A 32 38.12 -1.79 -9.48
CA ALA A 32 37.05 -2.64 -9.99
C ALA A 32 36.29 -3.34 -8.85
N GLY A 33 34.95 -3.36 -8.93
CA GLY A 33 34.09 -4.00 -7.94
C GLY A 33 33.85 -3.20 -6.65
N SER A 34 34.44 -2.02 -6.50
CA SER A 34 34.11 -1.09 -5.40
C SER A 34 32.80 -0.35 -5.66
N LEU A 35 32.15 0.13 -4.59
CA LEU A 35 30.96 0.98 -4.70
C LEU A 35 31.22 2.22 -5.56
N ARG A 36 32.38 2.86 -5.39
CA ARG A 36 32.74 4.04 -6.17
C ARG A 36 32.84 3.75 -7.65
N ASN A 37 33.44 2.61 -8.01
CA ASN A 37 33.51 2.19 -9.41
C ASN A 37 32.12 1.85 -9.96
N ALA A 38 31.26 1.20 -9.18
CA ALA A 38 29.88 0.90 -9.58
C ALA A 38 29.07 2.17 -9.89
N VAL A 39 29.15 3.18 -9.02
CA VAL A 39 28.50 4.49 -9.23
C VAL A 39 29.04 5.19 -10.48
N LEU A 40 30.36 5.16 -10.69
CA LEU A 40 31.00 5.75 -11.88
C LEU A 40 30.58 5.07 -13.20
N SER A 41 30.28 3.77 -13.17
CA SER A 41 29.88 3.01 -14.35
C SER A 41 28.37 2.99 -14.63
N ALA A 42 27.55 3.34 -13.64
CA ALA A 42 26.10 3.27 -13.74
C ALA A 42 25.55 4.34 -14.70
N ALA A 43 24.69 3.95 -15.63
CA ALA A 43 23.85 4.85 -16.41
C ALA A 43 22.54 5.17 -15.66
N SER A 44 21.80 6.20 -16.08
CA SER A 44 20.48 6.47 -15.50
C SER A 44 19.54 5.27 -15.70
N SER A 45 18.75 4.95 -14.67
CA SER A 45 17.90 3.76 -14.50
C SER A 45 18.63 2.48 -14.07
N ASP A 46 19.97 2.47 -14.00
CA ASP A 46 20.70 1.31 -13.49
C ASP A 46 20.47 1.11 -11.97
N THR A 47 20.60 -0.15 -11.54
CA THR A 47 20.52 -0.55 -10.13
C THR A 47 21.86 -1.03 -9.63
N ILE A 48 22.32 -0.46 -8.51
CA ILE A 48 23.52 -0.91 -7.79
C ILE A 48 23.10 -1.82 -6.63
N ARG A 49 23.71 -3.00 -6.56
CA ARG A 49 23.52 -3.98 -5.47
C ARG A 49 24.84 -4.38 -4.85
N PHE A 50 24.80 -4.96 -3.66
CA PHE A 50 25.98 -5.45 -2.94
C PHE A 50 25.95 -6.98 -2.86
N LEU A 51 27.12 -7.60 -3.03
CA LEU A 51 27.27 -9.03 -2.84
C LEU A 51 27.11 -9.39 -1.34
N PRO A 52 26.24 -10.34 -0.95
CA PRO A 52 26.05 -10.71 0.46
C PRO A 52 27.34 -11.14 1.17
N ALA A 53 28.26 -11.78 0.43
CA ALA A 53 29.57 -12.21 0.94
C ALA A 53 30.50 -11.06 1.41
N LEU A 54 30.10 -9.79 1.23
CA LEU A 54 30.81 -8.65 1.82
C LEU A 54 30.71 -8.60 3.35
N ILE A 55 29.72 -9.30 3.91
CA ILE A 55 29.48 -9.42 5.34
C ILE A 55 30.14 -10.69 5.86
N SER A 56 31.05 -10.53 6.82
CA SER A 56 31.82 -11.60 7.45
C SER A 56 31.61 -11.60 8.96
N GLY A 57 30.40 -11.96 9.39
CA GLY A 57 30.05 -12.17 10.81
C GLY A 57 29.22 -11.04 11.44
N GLY A 58 27.97 -10.85 10.99
CA GLY A 58 27.06 -9.86 11.56
C GLY A 58 27.18 -8.51 10.84
N SER A 59 28.15 -7.67 11.20
CA SER A 59 28.27 -6.34 10.58
C SER A 59 29.63 -6.08 9.97
N ASP A 60 29.62 -5.44 8.80
CA ASP A 60 30.82 -5.04 8.08
C ASP A 60 30.69 -3.62 7.54
N THR A 61 31.82 -3.01 7.13
CA THR A 61 31.82 -1.59 6.73
C THR A 61 32.68 -1.31 5.49
N ILE A 62 32.10 -0.59 4.53
CA ILE A 62 32.83 0.09 3.46
C ILE A 62 33.29 1.45 3.99
N LYS A 63 34.61 1.66 4.02
CA LYS A 63 35.23 2.89 4.53
C LYS A 63 35.61 3.81 3.38
N LEU A 64 35.00 5.00 3.32
CA LEU A 64 35.25 5.97 2.27
C LEU A 64 36.46 6.86 2.59
N ALA A 65 37.30 7.10 1.59
CA ALA A 65 38.43 8.06 1.68
C ALA A 65 38.12 9.41 1.00
N SER A 66 36.93 9.54 0.43
CA SER A 66 36.40 10.78 -0.15
C SER A 66 34.91 10.63 -0.41
N GLU A 67 34.23 11.76 -0.63
CA GLU A 67 32.83 11.80 -1.06
C GLU A 67 32.58 11.03 -2.37
N ILE A 68 31.44 10.34 -2.49
CA ILE A 68 30.98 9.73 -3.74
C ILE A 68 29.98 10.69 -4.40
N ILE A 69 30.29 11.11 -5.63
CA ILE A 69 29.42 11.96 -6.43
C ILE A 69 28.54 11.06 -7.31
N ILE A 70 27.22 11.27 -7.24
CA ILE A 70 26.22 10.54 -8.03
C ILE A 70 25.55 11.55 -8.97
N THR A 71 25.79 11.42 -10.28
CA THR A 71 25.26 12.34 -11.29
C THR A 71 24.07 11.76 -12.07
N ASN A 72 23.93 10.43 -12.09
CA ASN A 72 22.90 9.73 -12.85
C ASN A 72 21.75 9.31 -11.92
N ASP A 73 20.56 9.16 -12.50
CA ASP A 73 19.36 8.76 -11.76
C ASP A 73 19.42 7.25 -11.53
N ILE A 74 19.82 6.82 -10.34
CA ILE A 74 20.12 5.41 -10.06
C ILE A 74 19.36 4.91 -8.83
N VAL A 75 19.22 3.59 -8.76
CA VAL A 75 18.74 2.89 -7.58
C VAL A 75 19.92 2.26 -6.86
N ILE A 76 20.03 2.43 -5.54
CA ILE A 76 21.05 1.76 -4.72
C ILE A 76 20.35 0.93 -3.65
N ILE A 77 20.55 -0.39 -3.70
CA ILE A 77 19.95 -1.34 -2.76
C ILE A 77 21.06 -1.98 -1.94
N GLY A 78 21.06 -1.70 -0.63
CA GLY A 78 22.02 -2.21 0.33
C GLY A 78 21.68 -3.60 0.88
N LEU A 79 22.31 -3.93 2.01
CA LEU A 79 22.16 -5.20 2.73
C LEU A 79 21.81 -4.92 4.20
N TYR A 80 20.93 -3.96 4.45
CA TYR A 80 20.34 -3.80 5.77
C TYR A 80 19.27 -4.87 5.98
N ASN A 81 19.66 -5.91 6.70
CA ASN A 81 18.73 -6.73 7.46
C ASN A 81 19.23 -6.75 8.91
N SER A 82 18.41 -7.30 9.77
CA SER A 82 18.55 -7.21 11.23
C SER A 82 19.46 -8.28 11.84
N SER A 83 19.91 -9.28 11.06
CA SER A 83 20.94 -10.24 11.46
C SER A 83 22.33 -9.88 10.91
N ASP A 84 22.38 -9.33 9.70
CA ASP A 84 23.60 -8.99 8.98
C ASP A 84 23.48 -7.59 8.34
N THR A 85 24.47 -6.72 8.55
CA THR A 85 24.43 -5.32 8.07
C THR A 85 25.73 -4.88 7.43
N LEU A 86 25.65 -4.44 6.17
CA LEU A 86 26.75 -3.72 5.51
C LEU A 86 26.58 -2.19 5.67
N CYS A 87 27.48 -1.57 6.41
CA CYS A 87 27.53 -0.13 6.59
C CYS A 87 28.39 0.56 5.52
N ILE A 88 28.01 1.78 5.13
CA ILE A 88 28.85 2.68 4.33
C ILE A 88 29.24 3.85 5.24
N SER A 89 30.54 4.06 5.44
CA SER A 89 31.03 5.03 6.40
C SER A 89 31.89 6.14 5.79
N GLY A 90 31.55 7.39 6.14
CA GLY A 90 32.36 8.59 5.87
C GLY A 90 33.54 8.77 6.84
N GLN A 91 33.72 7.86 7.81
CA GLN A 91 34.82 7.85 8.79
C GLN A 91 34.99 9.14 9.61
N ASN A 92 33.92 9.88 9.84
CA ASN A 92 33.91 11.21 10.46
C ASN A 92 34.73 12.28 9.71
N LEU A 93 35.07 12.02 8.44
CA LEU A 93 35.94 12.87 7.63
C LEU A 93 35.27 13.36 6.35
N TYR A 94 34.36 12.56 5.79
CA TYR A 94 33.79 12.83 4.47
C TYR A 94 32.27 12.72 4.47
N ARG A 95 31.64 13.49 3.58
CA ARG A 95 30.28 13.19 3.14
C ARG A 95 30.25 11.81 2.48
N ILE A 96 29.15 11.08 2.62
CA ILE A 96 28.99 9.79 1.94
C ILE A 96 28.59 9.99 0.47
N PHE A 97 27.42 10.60 0.24
CA PHE A 97 26.87 10.84 -1.09
C PHE A 97 26.61 12.32 -1.38
N ASN A 98 26.99 12.75 -2.58
CA ASN A 98 26.64 14.05 -3.16
C ASN A 98 25.89 13.80 -4.45
N PHE A 99 24.58 14.01 -4.39
CA PHE A 99 23.66 13.73 -5.48
C PHE A 99 23.40 14.98 -6.31
N GLN A 100 23.54 14.82 -7.62
CA GLN A 100 23.43 15.89 -8.63
C GLN A 100 22.47 15.52 -9.77
N GLY A 101 21.83 14.34 -9.71
CA GLY A 101 20.83 13.90 -10.68
C GLY A 101 19.44 14.50 -10.42
N SER A 102 18.44 13.96 -11.13
CA SER A 102 17.03 14.34 -11.05
C SER A 102 16.18 13.41 -10.17
N SER A 103 16.56 12.15 -9.98
CA SER A 103 15.89 11.21 -9.06
C SER A 103 16.87 10.24 -8.40
N LEU A 104 16.69 9.99 -7.10
CA LEU A 104 17.50 9.04 -6.34
C LEU A 104 16.60 8.11 -5.51
N VAL A 105 16.84 6.81 -5.64
CA VAL A 105 16.19 5.78 -4.82
C VAL A 105 17.25 5.05 -4.00
N LEU A 106 17.08 5.08 -2.69
CA LEU A 106 17.94 4.40 -1.73
C LEU A 106 17.09 3.40 -0.95
N ASP A 107 17.49 2.13 -0.96
CA ASP A 107 16.81 1.08 -0.21
C ASP A 107 17.79 0.24 0.59
N SER A 108 17.43 -0.16 1.81
CA SER A 108 18.20 -1.14 2.58
C SER A 108 19.65 -0.72 2.88
N LEU A 109 19.92 0.58 3.07
CA LEU A 109 21.27 1.12 3.32
C LEU A 109 21.49 1.51 4.77
N VAL A 110 22.72 1.32 5.27
CA VAL A 110 23.17 1.84 6.57
C VAL A 110 24.30 2.85 6.37
N LEU A 111 24.00 4.14 6.52
CA LEU A 111 24.91 5.26 6.27
C LEU A 111 25.37 5.88 7.59
N ILE A 112 26.67 5.75 7.90
CA ILE A 112 27.20 6.07 9.23
C ILE A 112 28.43 6.99 9.23
N ASN A 113 28.58 7.78 10.29
CA ASN A 113 29.78 8.58 10.53
C ASN A 113 30.14 9.49 9.33
N GLY A 114 29.16 9.98 8.58
CA GLY A 114 29.36 10.95 7.52
C GLY A 114 29.61 12.34 8.13
N ARG A 115 30.54 13.11 7.56
CA ARG A 115 30.83 14.47 8.03
C ARG A 115 31.01 15.46 6.88
N ALA A 116 30.21 16.53 6.89
CA ALA A 116 30.26 17.56 5.86
C ALA A 116 29.81 18.94 6.40
N SER A 117 29.84 19.96 5.53
CA SER A 117 29.21 21.26 5.86
C SER A 117 27.69 21.13 5.93
N ASN A 118 27.08 20.63 4.85
CA ASN A 118 25.65 20.31 4.79
C ASN A 118 25.47 18.84 4.45
N GLY A 119 24.57 18.13 5.12
CA GLY A 119 24.29 16.73 4.83
C GLY A 119 25.49 15.83 5.11
N GLY A 120 25.66 15.36 6.35
CA GLY A 120 26.80 14.53 6.72
C GLY A 120 26.86 13.21 5.94
N ALA A 121 25.71 12.56 5.73
CA ALA A 121 25.59 11.42 4.84
C ALA A 121 25.27 11.87 3.40
N ILE A 122 24.20 12.63 3.19
CA ILE A 122 23.68 12.94 1.85
C ILE A 122 23.52 14.44 1.65
N TYR A 123 24.02 14.96 0.52
CA TYR A 123 23.72 16.31 0.06
C TYR A 123 23.09 16.26 -1.33
N CYS A 124 21.95 16.94 -1.49
CA CYS A 124 21.24 17.06 -2.76
C CYS A 124 20.69 18.48 -2.90
N TYR A 125 21.06 19.16 -3.99
CA TYR A 125 20.73 20.56 -4.23
C TYR A 125 19.64 20.78 -5.32
N SER A 126 19.40 19.81 -6.21
CA SER A 126 18.69 20.07 -7.46
C SER A 126 17.81 18.93 -8.00
N SER A 127 17.09 18.19 -7.15
CA SER A 127 16.35 17.00 -7.61
C SER A 127 14.89 16.96 -7.14
N PRO A 128 13.92 16.91 -8.07
CA PRO A 128 12.55 16.54 -7.75
C PRO A 128 12.35 15.02 -7.89
N ALA A 129 12.64 14.28 -6.80
CA ALA A 129 12.06 13.01 -6.34
C ALA A 129 13.13 12.18 -5.61
N ILE A 130 13.15 12.27 -4.28
CA ILE A 130 14.03 11.45 -3.41
C ILE A 130 13.17 10.41 -2.71
N THR A 131 13.52 9.13 -2.88
CA THR A 131 12.89 8.03 -2.15
C THR A 131 13.93 7.30 -1.31
N VAL A 132 13.67 7.19 -0.02
CA VAL A 132 14.50 6.42 0.92
C VAL A 132 13.63 5.42 1.64
N SER A 133 13.95 4.13 1.52
CA SER A 133 13.22 3.05 2.15
C SER A 133 14.13 2.12 2.93
N ASN A 134 13.61 1.54 4.01
CA ASN A 134 14.29 0.46 4.76
C ASN A 134 15.73 0.82 5.15
N SER A 135 16.02 2.08 5.47
CA SER A 135 17.41 2.54 5.61
C SER A 135 17.69 3.11 6.99
N PHE A 136 18.97 3.17 7.35
CA PHE A 136 19.43 3.62 8.65
C PHE A 136 20.51 4.69 8.50
N PHE A 137 20.31 5.84 9.13
CA PHE A 137 21.26 6.97 9.13
C PHE A 137 21.71 7.22 10.56
N ARG A 138 22.97 6.90 10.87
CA ARG A 138 23.49 7.00 12.24
C ARG A 138 24.76 7.83 12.36
N ASP A 139 24.86 8.60 13.44
CA ASP A 139 26.10 9.27 13.85
C ASP A 139 26.66 10.20 12.75
N ASN A 140 25.81 10.76 11.89
CA ASN A 140 26.23 11.69 10.84
C ASN A 140 26.22 13.12 11.36
N VAL A 141 27.23 13.91 10.95
CA VAL A 141 27.47 15.25 11.47
C VAL A 141 27.57 16.28 10.34
N ALA A 142 26.80 17.35 10.45
CA ALA A 142 26.92 18.53 9.59
C ALA A 142 27.44 19.73 10.40
N THR A 143 28.45 20.43 9.87
CA THR A 143 28.94 21.68 10.49
C THR A 143 28.11 22.91 10.12
N ALA A 144 27.01 22.72 9.40
CA ALA A 144 25.97 23.70 9.15
C ALA A 144 24.59 23.04 9.23
N LYS A 145 24.06 22.41 8.17
CA LYS A 145 22.65 21.98 8.12
C LYS A 145 22.45 20.51 7.75
N GLY A 146 21.46 19.86 8.36
CA GLY A 146 21.08 18.48 8.05
C GLY A 146 22.15 17.48 8.44
N GLY A 147 22.18 17.05 9.70
CA GLY A 147 23.25 16.18 10.21
C GLY A 147 23.42 14.90 9.39
N ALA A 148 22.30 14.24 9.07
CA ALA A 148 22.25 13.13 8.12
C ALA A 148 22.15 13.62 6.68
N ALA A 149 21.12 14.39 6.34
CA ALA A 149 20.89 14.78 4.96
C ALA A 149 20.38 16.21 4.78
N TYR A 150 20.80 16.79 3.65
CA TYR A 150 20.35 18.07 3.16
C TYR A 150 19.66 17.86 1.80
N PHE A 151 18.39 18.26 1.72
CA PHE A 151 17.58 18.18 0.52
C PHE A 151 17.07 19.57 0.15
N GLU A 152 17.30 19.99 -1.09
CA GLU A 152 16.76 21.23 -1.62
C GLU A 152 15.94 20.98 -2.88
N TYR A 153 14.70 21.49 -2.87
CA TYR A 153 13.64 21.24 -3.84
C TYR A 153 13.16 19.77 -3.87
N GLY A 154 11.99 19.54 -4.48
CA GLY A 154 11.47 18.20 -4.77
C GLY A 154 10.44 17.62 -3.80
N ASP A 155 10.01 16.40 -4.13
CA ASP A 155 9.16 15.53 -3.31
C ASP A 155 10.05 14.49 -2.61
N ILE A 156 9.91 14.38 -1.29
CA ILE A 156 10.72 13.49 -0.47
C ILE A 156 9.81 12.44 0.15
N THR A 157 10.11 11.17 -0.14
CA THR A 157 9.40 10.02 0.43
C THR A 157 10.36 9.23 1.30
N LEU A 158 10.03 9.10 2.58
CA LEU A 158 10.75 8.32 3.57
C LEU A 158 9.81 7.21 4.06
N THR A 159 10.27 5.97 3.96
CA THR A 159 9.49 4.79 4.36
C THR A 159 10.35 3.87 5.21
N ASN A 160 9.85 3.44 6.37
CA ASN A 160 10.54 2.44 7.20
C ASN A 160 12.03 2.75 7.42
N THR A 161 12.34 4.01 7.73
CA THR A 161 13.71 4.53 7.76
C THR A 161 13.99 5.14 9.13
N VAL A 162 15.19 4.96 9.65
CA VAL A 162 15.58 5.48 10.97
C VAL A 162 16.72 6.48 10.85
N PHE A 163 16.56 7.61 11.52
CA PHE A 163 17.59 8.64 11.70
C PHE A 163 17.94 8.73 13.18
N GLU A 164 19.12 8.23 13.55
CA GLU A 164 19.57 8.13 14.94
C GLU A 164 20.89 8.90 15.19
N ASN A 165 20.97 9.66 16.29
CA ASN A 165 22.19 10.31 16.76
C ASN A 165 22.86 11.23 15.72
N ASN A 166 22.10 11.80 14.79
CA ASN A 166 22.64 12.74 13.82
C ASN A 166 22.69 14.15 14.42
N SER A 167 23.68 14.95 14.01
CA SER A 167 23.88 16.29 14.58
C SER A 167 24.20 17.35 13.54
N ALA A 168 23.62 18.54 13.70
CA ALA A 168 23.93 19.74 12.93
C ALA A 168 24.22 20.94 13.84
N THR A 169 25.16 21.81 13.48
CA THR A 169 25.46 23.02 14.28
C THR A 169 24.48 24.18 14.02
N SER A 170 23.94 24.30 12.80
CA SER A 170 22.83 25.18 12.45
C SER A 170 21.56 24.34 12.50
N ASP A 171 20.77 24.17 11.43
CA ASP A 171 19.40 23.65 11.49
C ASP A 171 19.25 22.19 11.02
N GLY A 172 18.25 21.49 11.54
CA GLY A 172 17.89 20.13 11.12
C GLY A 172 18.89 19.09 11.62
N GLY A 173 18.73 18.60 12.84
CA GLY A 173 19.70 17.69 13.45
C GLY A 173 19.89 16.39 12.66
N ALA A 174 18.82 15.80 12.12
CA ALA A 174 18.92 14.76 11.10
C ALA A 174 18.76 15.33 9.69
N LEU A 175 17.61 15.96 9.42
CA LEU A 175 17.23 16.35 8.08
C LEU A 175 17.02 17.85 7.97
N TYR A 176 17.59 18.44 6.93
CA TYR A 176 17.29 19.80 6.51
C TYR A 176 16.71 19.77 5.10
N CYS A 177 15.44 20.14 4.99
CA CYS A 177 14.74 20.24 3.71
C CYS A 177 14.46 21.72 3.43
N LEU A 178 14.80 22.21 2.24
CA LEU A 178 14.53 23.59 1.82
C LEU A 178 13.77 23.61 0.49
N ASN A 179 12.71 24.41 0.43
CA ASN A 179 11.84 24.54 -0.73
C ASN A 179 11.19 23.21 -1.19
N ALA A 180 10.99 22.26 -0.27
CA ALA A 180 10.32 21.00 -0.55
C ALA A 180 8.84 21.23 -0.88
N GLN A 181 8.33 20.58 -1.93
CA GLN A 181 6.90 20.66 -2.29
C GLN A 181 6.08 19.72 -1.41
N SER A 182 6.53 18.47 -1.28
CA SER A 182 5.96 17.52 -0.34
C SER A 182 7.01 16.71 0.39
N ILE A 183 6.69 16.34 1.63
CA ILE A 183 7.46 15.37 2.41
C ILE A 183 6.47 14.38 3.00
N THR A 184 6.66 13.10 2.71
CA THR A 184 5.89 12.01 3.31
C THR A 184 6.84 11.09 4.06
N ALA A 185 6.65 10.98 5.37
CA ALA A 185 7.36 10.09 6.26
C ALA A 185 6.38 9.03 6.78
N TYR A 186 6.53 7.79 6.32
CA TYR A 186 5.73 6.65 6.76
C TYR A 186 6.60 5.67 7.53
N LYS A 187 6.21 5.28 8.76
CA LYS A 187 7.01 4.40 9.63
C LYS A 187 8.48 4.85 9.72
N THR A 188 8.71 6.16 9.74
CA THR A 188 10.06 6.75 9.72
C THR A 188 10.36 7.36 11.07
N ASP A 189 11.45 6.92 11.69
CA ASP A 189 11.75 7.25 13.07
C ASP A 189 12.96 8.17 13.21
N PHE A 190 12.89 9.08 14.18
CA PHE A 190 13.91 10.07 14.47
C PHE A 190 14.27 9.99 15.96
N TYR A 191 15.47 9.48 16.24
CA TYR A 191 15.96 9.28 17.61
C TYR A 191 17.18 10.13 17.90
N ASN A 192 17.14 10.87 19.02
CA ASN A 192 18.31 11.51 19.63
C ASN A 192 19.09 12.43 18.68
N ASN A 193 18.41 13.04 17.70
CA ASN A 193 19.06 13.97 16.79
C ASN A 193 19.17 15.35 17.43
N THR A 194 20.25 16.07 17.14
CA THR A 194 20.58 17.31 17.83
C THR A 194 20.91 18.45 16.88
N THR A 195 20.46 19.65 17.20
CA THR A 195 20.73 20.86 16.43
C THR A 195 21.21 22.00 17.32
N GLY A 196 22.20 22.75 16.85
CA GLY A 196 22.66 23.98 17.49
C GLY A 196 21.77 25.19 17.23
N THR A 197 20.70 25.07 16.42
CA THR A 197 19.65 26.08 16.25
C THR A 197 18.24 25.46 16.20
N THR A 198 17.62 25.29 15.04
CA THR A 198 16.20 24.90 14.90
C THR A 198 15.98 23.52 14.28
N GLY A 199 14.95 22.80 14.72
CA GLY A 199 14.57 21.49 14.18
C GLY A 199 15.47 20.35 14.65
N GLY A 200 15.30 19.87 15.89
CA GLY A 200 16.15 18.83 16.49
C GLY A 200 16.21 17.54 15.68
N ALA A 201 15.06 17.04 15.21
CA ALA A 201 15.02 16.00 14.19
C ALA A 201 15.11 16.62 12.80
N MET A 202 14.16 17.51 12.47
CA MET A 202 14.00 18.00 11.12
C MET A 202 13.72 19.50 11.04
N TYR A 203 14.33 20.14 10.06
CA TYR A 203 13.94 21.45 9.57
C TYR A 203 13.29 21.31 8.19
N LEU A 204 12.05 21.78 8.06
CA LEU A 204 11.23 21.71 6.85
C LEU A 204 10.92 23.12 6.35
N GLY A 205 11.80 23.66 5.51
CA GLY A 205 11.58 24.88 4.75
C GLY A 205 10.71 24.60 3.53
N GLY A 206 9.52 25.21 3.47
CA GLY A 206 8.59 25.09 2.34
C GLY A 206 8.14 26.46 1.81
N GLY A 207 7.48 26.44 0.66
CA GLY A 207 6.72 27.58 0.12
C GLY A 207 5.28 27.56 0.62
N GLY A 208 4.47 28.54 0.21
CA GLY A 208 3.05 28.68 0.61
C GLY A 208 2.10 27.56 0.17
N SER A 209 2.60 26.50 -0.48
CA SER A 209 1.84 25.34 -0.94
C SER A 209 2.36 24.00 -0.43
N SER A 210 3.43 23.98 0.39
CA SER A 210 4.08 22.73 0.79
C SER A 210 3.20 21.87 1.72
N VAL A 211 3.29 20.55 1.56
CA VAL A 211 2.55 19.54 2.35
C VAL A 211 3.52 18.60 3.06
N PHE A 212 3.42 18.49 4.38
CA PHE A 212 4.24 17.59 5.18
C PHE A 212 3.37 16.57 5.91
N SER A 213 3.65 15.29 5.75
CA SER A 213 2.88 14.19 6.34
C SER A 213 3.78 13.24 7.12
N PHE A 214 3.42 12.98 8.38
CA PHE A 214 4.05 12.00 9.27
C PHE A 214 3.02 10.96 9.66
N LEU A 215 3.28 9.70 9.33
CA LEU A 215 2.32 8.62 9.42
C LEU A 215 2.99 7.43 10.11
N ARG A 216 2.43 6.99 11.24
CA ARG A 216 2.94 5.82 11.99
C ARG A 216 4.42 5.94 12.37
N SER A 217 4.86 7.14 12.70
CA SER A 217 6.27 7.48 12.98
C SER A 217 6.54 7.69 14.47
N VAL A 218 7.79 7.57 14.88
CA VAL A 218 8.27 7.96 16.21
C VAL A 218 9.33 9.05 16.12
N ILE A 219 9.10 10.16 16.81
CA ILE A 219 10.04 11.28 16.91
C ILE A 219 10.39 11.44 18.38
N SER A 220 11.54 10.90 18.78
CA SER A 220 11.90 10.74 20.19
C SER A 220 13.31 11.22 20.55
N GLY A 221 13.44 11.89 21.69
CA GLY A 221 14.74 12.27 22.26
C GLY A 221 15.51 13.34 21.48
N ASN A 222 14.88 13.99 20.50
CA ASN A 222 15.55 15.00 19.67
C ASN A 222 15.66 16.33 20.42
N SER A 223 16.70 17.11 20.15
CA SER A 223 16.90 18.38 20.85
C SER A 223 17.37 19.54 19.97
N SER A 224 16.88 20.73 20.29
CA SER A 224 17.29 22.01 19.71
C SER A 224 17.66 23.03 20.78
N THR A 225 18.62 23.90 20.46
CA THR A 225 18.93 25.08 21.28
C THR A 225 18.03 26.28 20.96
N TYR A 226 17.23 26.22 19.89
CA TYR A 226 16.23 27.21 19.49
C TYR A 226 14.84 26.54 19.31
N ASP A 227 14.00 27.06 18.41
CA ASP A 227 12.65 26.51 18.15
C ASP A 227 12.67 25.12 17.45
N GLY A 228 11.65 24.31 17.71
CA GLY A 228 11.44 23.02 17.04
C GLY A 228 12.32 21.91 17.61
N GLY A 229 12.16 21.58 18.89
CA GLY A 229 12.92 20.50 19.55
C GLY A 229 12.85 19.15 18.82
N ALA A 230 11.74 18.88 18.16
CA ALA A 230 11.56 17.79 17.21
C ALA A 230 11.55 18.33 15.77
N LEU A 231 10.52 19.11 15.43
CA LEU A 231 10.25 19.54 14.07
C LEU A 231 10.15 21.07 13.99
N TYR A 232 10.71 21.64 12.94
CA TYR A 232 10.48 23.03 12.56
C TYR A 232 9.94 23.08 11.13
N CYS A 233 8.75 23.65 10.92
CA CYS A 233 8.00 23.59 9.67
C CYS A 233 7.65 24.99 9.13
N LYS A 234 7.86 25.20 7.82
CA LYS A 234 7.44 26.40 7.07
C LYS A 234 6.53 26.08 5.88
N GLY A 235 5.68 25.06 6.00
CA GLY A 235 4.75 24.62 4.95
C GLY A 235 3.30 25.01 5.23
N ARG A 236 2.42 24.94 4.23
CA ARG A 236 1.00 25.31 4.39
C ARG A 236 0.18 24.23 5.09
N TYR A 237 0.44 22.97 4.75
CA TYR A 237 -0.31 21.82 5.27
C TYR A 237 0.62 20.91 6.05
N PHE A 238 0.18 20.52 7.23
CA PHE A 238 0.86 19.54 8.06
C PHE A 238 -0.13 18.49 8.53
N ASN A 239 0.23 17.22 8.33
CA ASN A 239 -0.54 16.07 8.75
C ASN A 239 0.32 15.16 9.64
N MET A 240 -0.24 14.76 10.77
CA MET A 240 0.35 13.78 11.67
C MET A 240 -0.73 12.77 12.04
N ASP A 241 -0.53 11.51 11.70
CA ASP A 241 -1.47 10.44 12.04
C ASP A 241 -0.73 9.27 12.67
N SER A 242 -1.30 8.71 13.74
CA SER A 242 -0.78 7.52 14.41
C SER A 242 0.70 7.66 14.82
N THR A 243 1.13 8.88 15.14
CA THR A 243 2.55 9.23 15.32
C THR A 243 2.82 9.60 16.79
N LYS A 244 4.01 9.27 17.26
CA LYS A 244 4.46 9.57 18.62
C LYS A 244 5.55 10.62 18.61
N VAL A 245 5.37 11.68 19.40
CA VAL A 245 6.36 12.74 19.62
C VAL A 245 6.69 12.80 21.10
N GLU A 246 7.85 12.28 21.50
CA GLU A 246 8.16 12.12 22.92
C GLU A 246 9.59 12.46 23.32
N TYR A 247 9.80 12.87 24.57
CA TYR A 247 11.14 13.15 25.12
C TYR A 247 11.97 14.16 24.33
N ASN A 248 11.37 14.96 23.45
CA ASN A 248 12.08 15.98 22.70
C ASN A 248 12.26 17.24 23.54
N SER A 249 13.30 18.01 23.26
CA SER A 249 13.67 19.19 24.05
C SER A 249 14.00 20.43 23.20
N ALA A 250 13.44 21.58 23.56
CA ALA A 250 13.77 22.88 22.98
C ALA A 250 14.20 23.85 24.09
N THR A 251 15.47 24.25 24.10
CA THR A 251 16.08 24.96 25.25
C THR A 251 16.19 26.48 25.10
N GLY A 252 16.10 27.02 23.87
CA GLY A 252 16.13 28.46 23.55
C GLY A 252 15.16 28.78 22.41
N GLY A 253 15.14 30.03 21.92
CA GLY A 253 14.16 30.46 20.91
C GLY A 253 13.15 31.51 21.38
N ILE A 254 12.39 32.09 20.45
CA ILE A 254 11.23 32.92 20.81
C ILE A 254 10.06 32.02 21.17
N LYS A 255 9.78 30.97 20.38
CA LYS A 255 8.64 30.07 20.62
C LYS A 255 9.02 28.89 21.52
N LYS A 256 10.20 28.30 21.29
CA LYS A 256 10.76 27.14 22.00
C LYS A 256 9.82 25.92 22.05
N SER A 257 9.03 25.74 20.98
CA SER A 257 8.12 24.62 20.82
C SER A 257 8.84 23.37 20.30
N ILE A 258 8.20 22.21 20.45
CA ILE A 258 8.74 20.92 19.99
C ILE A 258 8.45 20.71 18.52
N VAL A 259 7.23 21.01 18.09
CA VAL A 259 6.80 21.16 16.71
C VAL A 259 6.49 22.65 16.50
N SER A 260 7.35 23.34 15.75
CA SER A 260 7.24 24.77 15.51
C SER A 260 6.82 25.05 14.09
N PHE A 261 5.82 25.92 13.91
CA PHE A 261 5.46 26.45 12.60
C PHE A 261 5.95 27.90 12.47
N GLY A 262 6.70 28.18 11.41
CA GLY A 262 7.25 29.50 11.09
C GLY A 262 6.91 29.92 9.66
N GLY A 263 6.78 31.22 9.40
CA GLY A 263 6.43 31.75 8.07
C GLY A 263 5.29 32.76 8.14
N LEU A 264 4.92 33.35 7.00
CA LEU A 264 3.87 34.37 6.86
C LEU A 264 2.58 33.84 6.22
N ASN A 265 2.50 32.53 5.93
CA ASN A 265 1.40 31.93 5.17
C ASN A 265 0.33 31.35 6.10
N ARG A 266 -0.82 31.01 5.53
CA ARG A 266 -1.83 30.18 6.19
C ARG A 266 -1.25 28.81 6.57
N PHE A 267 -1.56 28.33 7.76
CA PHE A 267 -1.24 26.97 8.23
C PHE A 267 -2.51 26.19 8.54
N ASP A 268 -2.67 25.01 7.93
CA ASP A 268 -3.69 24.04 8.28
C ASP A 268 -2.99 22.77 8.82
N ILE A 269 -3.19 22.48 10.11
CA ILE A 269 -2.57 21.38 10.85
C ILE A 269 -3.64 20.35 11.21
N TYR A 270 -3.36 19.09 10.88
CA TYR A 270 -4.18 17.94 11.25
C TYR A 270 -3.32 16.97 12.07
N ILE A 271 -3.79 16.66 13.26
CA ILE A 271 -3.16 15.71 14.17
C ILE A 271 -4.24 14.73 14.59
N ASP A 272 -4.09 13.49 14.17
CA ASP A 272 -5.05 12.44 14.40
C ASP A 272 -4.35 11.24 15.07
N ASN A 273 -5.03 10.57 16.00
CA ASN A 273 -4.58 9.30 16.58
C ASN A 273 -3.15 9.33 17.16
N SER A 274 -2.67 10.49 17.63
CA SER A 274 -1.24 10.71 17.92
C SER A 274 -0.98 11.03 19.39
N GLU A 275 0.21 10.63 19.88
CA GLU A 275 0.65 10.87 21.26
C GLU A 275 1.82 11.87 21.29
N ILE A 276 1.63 12.96 22.02
CA ILE A 276 2.66 13.97 22.30
C ILE A 276 2.92 13.96 23.80
N SER A 277 4.03 13.35 24.24
CA SER A 277 4.25 13.11 25.66
C SER A 277 5.69 13.31 26.13
N ASN A 278 5.85 13.69 27.40
CA ASN A 278 7.17 13.81 28.05
C ASN A 278 8.16 14.76 27.38
N ASN A 279 7.69 15.72 26.58
CA ASN A 279 8.57 16.67 25.93
C ASN A 279 8.84 17.89 26.82
N THR A 280 9.97 18.57 26.60
CA THR A 280 10.42 19.72 27.40
C THR A 280 10.64 20.95 26.52
N GLY A 281 9.80 21.98 26.66
CA GLY A 281 10.08 23.32 26.12
C GLY A 281 10.48 24.27 27.24
N LEU A 282 11.36 25.26 27.00
CA LEU A 282 11.74 26.28 27.99
C LEU A 282 11.23 27.70 27.65
N GLY A 283 10.13 27.84 26.91
CA GLY A 283 9.70 29.06 26.20
C GLY A 283 8.38 29.69 26.64
N ILE A 284 7.80 30.53 25.76
CA ILE A 284 6.47 31.15 25.89
C ILE A 284 5.37 30.38 25.10
N SER A 285 5.76 29.45 24.22
CA SER A 285 4.83 28.70 23.37
C SER A 285 5.04 27.19 23.53
N ALA A 286 3.95 26.45 23.74
CA ALA A 286 3.94 25.01 24.02
C ALA A 286 4.27 24.12 22.81
N HIS A 287 4.34 22.80 23.05
CA HIS A 287 4.85 21.71 22.22
C HIS A 287 4.41 21.69 20.75
N ILE A 288 3.24 22.20 20.39
CA ILE A 288 2.87 22.45 18.99
C ILE A 288 2.49 23.92 18.89
N SER A 289 3.26 24.72 18.16
CA SER A 289 3.03 26.18 18.07
C SER A 289 2.78 26.61 16.64
N LEU A 290 1.61 27.20 16.39
CA LEU A 290 1.27 27.82 15.11
C LEU A 290 2.14 29.06 14.79
N GLY A 291 2.34 29.27 13.49
CA GLY A 291 3.12 30.35 12.87
C GLY A 291 2.38 31.68 12.79
N VAL A 292 3.13 32.75 12.50
CA VAL A 292 2.57 34.06 12.12
C VAL A 292 1.68 33.85 10.88
N SER A 293 0.44 34.32 10.91
CA SER A 293 -0.45 34.29 9.73
C SER A 293 -0.83 35.73 9.42
N VAL A 294 -0.34 36.24 8.29
CA VAL A 294 -0.76 37.56 7.80
C VAL A 294 -1.95 37.40 6.86
N ASN A 295 -3.07 38.03 7.23
CA ASN A 295 -4.30 38.13 6.41
C ASN A 295 -5.03 36.81 6.13
N THR A 296 -4.83 35.75 6.92
CA THR A 296 -5.50 34.46 6.70
C THR A 296 -5.93 33.74 7.98
N GLU A 297 -6.92 32.86 7.86
CA GLU A 297 -7.39 31.94 8.90
C GLU A 297 -6.46 30.71 8.97
N SER A 298 -5.81 30.48 10.11
CA SER A 298 -5.02 29.25 10.35
C SER A 298 -5.80 28.28 11.24
N LYS A 299 -5.64 26.98 10.98
CA LYS A 299 -6.44 25.92 11.61
C LYS A 299 -5.56 24.85 12.22
N MET A 300 -5.93 24.40 13.41
CA MET A 300 -5.38 23.20 14.03
C MET A 300 -6.52 22.30 14.46
N TYR A 301 -6.46 21.04 14.02
CA TYR A 301 -7.36 19.98 14.39
C TYR A 301 -6.57 18.90 15.12
N CYS A 302 -6.98 18.61 16.35
CA CYS A 302 -6.48 17.49 17.14
C CYS A 302 -7.64 16.53 17.40
N ASN A 303 -7.65 15.35 16.78
CA ASN A 303 -8.69 14.36 16.99
C ASN A 303 -8.11 13.05 17.51
N ARG A 304 -8.65 12.52 18.62
CA ARG A 304 -8.15 11.28 19.23
C ARG A 304 -6.65 11.38 19.53
N CYS A 305 -6.24 12.44 20.22
CA CYS A 305 -4.84 12.69 20.56
C CYS A 305 -4.61 12.65 22.06
N THR A 306 -3.38 12.31 22.46
CA THR A 306 -2.94 12.37 23.86
C THR A 306 -1.81 13.36 24.01
N PHE A 307 -2.02 14.40 24.82
CA PHE A 307 -1.01 15.36 25.24
C PHE A 307 -0.73 15.14 26.72
N PHE A 308 0.42 14.55 27.06
CA PHE A 308 0.67 14.09 28.42
C PHE A 308 2.06 14.42 28.97
N ASN A 309 2.11 14.90 30.22
CA ASN A 309 3.36 15.10 30.96
C ASN A 309 4.40 15.94 30.21
N ASN A 310 3.93 16.91 29.44
CA ASN A 310 4.84 17.82 28.76
C ASN A 310 5.15 19.03 29.65
N SER A 311 6.42 19.41 29.73
CA SER A 311 6.87 20.53 30.55
C SER A 311 6.83 21.84 29.76
N ASN A 312 6.19 22.86 30.34
CA ASN A 312 5.89 24.16 29.75
C ASN A 312 5.02 24.10 28.49
N GLY A 313 4.04 23.20 28.46
CA GLY A 313 3.07 23.21 27.39
C GLY A 313 2.03 22.09 27.36
N GLY A 314 0.86 22.40 26.82
CA GLY A 314 -0.14 21.45 26.32
C GLY A 314 -0.40 21.65 24.82
N VAL A 315 -1.64 21.99 24.43
CA VAL A 315 -2.01 22.30 23.03
C VAL A 315 -2.02 23.81 22.82
N TYR A 316 -1.34 24.31 21.78
CA TYR A 316 -1.15 25.75 21.59
C TYR A 316 -1.41 26.24 20.16
N SER A 317 -2.25 27.25 20.03
CA SER A 317 -2.62 27.86 18.75
C SER A 317 -2.46 29.37 18.82
N GLU A 318 -1.35 29.89 18.32
CA GLU A 318 -1.09 31.33 18.27
C GLU A 318 -1.07 31.84 16.83
N VAL A 319 -1.73 32.98 16.60
CA VAL A 319 -1.65 33.73 15.34
C VAL A 319 -1.11 35.13 15.62
N PHE A 320 0.09 35.42 15.10
CA PHE A 320 0.58 36.79 15.03
C PHE A 320 -0.01 37.47 13.79
N ALA A 321 -0.71 38.58 14.00
CA ALA A 321 -1.45 39.32 12.99
C ALA A 321 -0.84 40.72 12.80
N ASP A 322 -0.41 41.04 11.59
CA ASP A 322 0.01 42.40 11.23
C ASP A 322 -1.15 43.28 10.74
N ASN A 323 -2.38 42.75 10.62
CA ASN A 323 -3.57 43.40 10.05
C ASN A 323 -4.90 42.93 10.71
N ALA A 324 -6.00 43.65 10.46
CA ALA A 324 -7.28 43.58 11.21
C ALA A 324 -8.20 42.36 10.98
N ASN A 325 -7.81 41.33 10.21
CA ASN A 325 -8.70 40.23 9.78
C ASN A 325 -8.15 38.81 10.03
N SER A 326 -7.16 38.62 10.90
CA SER A 326 -6.57 37.29 11.12
C SER A 326 -7.34 36.50 12.19
N SER A 327 -7.55 35.19 11.96
CA SER A 327 -8.23 34.28 12.89
C SER A 327 -7.44 32.99 13.11
N SER A 328 -7.51 32.45 14.33
CA SER A 328 -7.10 31.08 14.64
C SER A 328 -8.32 30.23 14.94
N ILE A 329 -8.37 29.01 14.36
CA ILE A 329 -9.32 27.97 14.75
C ILE A 329 -8.53 26.82 15.37
N LEU A 330 -8.87 26.46 16.60
CA LEU A 330 -8.37 25.27 17.27
C LEU A 330 -9.54 24.37 17.63
N GLU A 331 -9.55 23.16 17.10
CA GLU A 331 -10.51 22.12 17.48
C GLU A 331 -9.78 20.97 18.15
N VAL A 332 -10.18 20.64 19.38
CA VAL A 332 -9.70 19.49 20.14
C VAL A 332 -10.87 18.56 20.39
N ASN A 333 -10.88 17.43 19.70
CA ASN A 333 -11.97 16.48 19.73
C ASN A 333 -11.46 15.12 20.23
N TYR A 334 -12.22 14.44 21.06
CA TYR A 334 -11.95 13.06 21.45
C TYR A 334 -10.56 12.86 22.09
N SER A 335 -9.98 13.91 22.69
CA SER A 335 -8.56 13.95 23.04
C SER A 335 -8.34 14.08 24.55
N THR A 336 -7.20 13.60 25.03
CA THR A 336 -6.77 13.69 26.42
C THR A 336 -5.62 14.69 26.54
N VAL A 337 -5.80 15.75 27.34
CA VAL A 337 -4.76 16.74 27.66
C VAL A 337 -4.55 16.72 29.17
N ALA A 338 -3.50 16.01 29.62
CA ALA A 338 -3.34 15.75 31.05
C ALA A 338 -1.91 15.87 31.59
N ASN A 339 -1.79 16.27 32.85
CA ASN A 339 -0.51 16.38 33.59
C ASN A 339 0.55 17.27 32.91
N ASN A 340 0.15 18.20 32.06
CA ASN A 340 1.08 19.09 31.40
C ASN A 340 1.39 20.30 32.30
N GLY A 341 2.65 20.72 32.34
CA GLY A 341 3.10 21.85 33.16
C GLY A 341 3.20 23.14 32.37
N GLY A 342 3.04 24.29 33.03
CA GLY A 342 3.18 25.61 32.43
C GLY A 342 3.86 26.61 33.38
N SER A 343 4.67 27.50 32.80
CA SER A 343 5.31 28.65 33.43
C SER A 343 4.38 29.89 33.49
N SER A 344 4.85 30.98 34.09
CA SER A 344 4.12 32.26 34.18
C SER A 344 3.81 32.93 32.82
N THR A 345 4.41 32.43 31.73
CA THR A 345 4.25 32.95 30.37
C THR A 345 3.79 31.89 29.37
N THR A 346 3.50 30.67 29.82
CA THR A 346 3.00 29.56 28.97
C THR A 346 1.68 29.06 29.52
N CYS A 347 1.16 27.97 28.96
CA CYS A 347 -0.06 27.29 29.36
C CYS A 347 0.22 25.81 29.63
N GLY A 348 -0.46 25.22 30.61
CA GLY A 348 -0.42 23.78 30.84
C GLY A 348 -1.42 23.03 29.97
N GLY A 349 -2.62 23.58 29.77
CA GLY A 349 -3.70 22.90 29.06
C GLY A 349 -3.80 23.29 27.58
N ILE A 350 -4.97 23.79 27.18
CA ILE A 350 -5.24 24.31 25.83
C ILE A 350 -5.09 25.84 25.85
N PHE A 351 -4.37 26.39 24.89
CA PHE A 351 -4.19 27.84 24.75
C PHE A 351 -4.32 28.27 23.31
N SER A 352 -5.17 29.26 23.06
CA SER A 352 -5.32 29.88 21.76
C SER A 352 -5.30 31.40 21.90
N THR A 353 -4.43 32.06 21.16
CA THR A 353 -4.33 33.52 21.15
C THR A 353 -4.11 34.05 19.76
N ALA A 354 -4.38 35.35 19.61
CA ALA A 354 -3.78 36.12 18.55
C ALA A 354 -3.15 37.39 19.12
N TRP A 355 -2.06 37.86 18.51
CA TRP A 355 -1.34 39.07 18.90
C TRP A 355 -1.17 39.98 17.69
N GLY A 356 -1.09 41.30 17.90
CA GLY A 356 -0.74 42.24 16.82
C GLY A 356 0.14 43.37 17.33
N PHE A 357 1.05 43.84 16.48
CA PHE A 357 2.00 44.90 16.81
C PHE A 357 1.36 46.30 16.74
N GLY A 358 0.54 46.67 17.72
CA GLY A 358 0.01 48.04 17.85
C GLY A 358 -1.45 48.12 18.34
N SER A 359 -1.85 49.30 18.81
CA SER A 359 -3.16 49.54 19.42
C SER A 359 -4.36 49.41 18.45
N GLY A 360 -4.15 49.38 17.13
CA GLY A 360 -5.21 49.39 16.10
C GLY A 360 -5.61 48.06 15.44
N PHE A 361 -4.97 46.92 15.75
CA PHE A 361 -5.26 45.65 15.07
C PHE A 361 -6.42 44.86 15.68
N SER A 362 -7.15 44.10 14.87
CA SER A 362 -8.31 43.29 15.23
C SER A 362 -8.03 41.82 14.90
N PHE A 363 -8.31 40.88 15.81
CA PHE A 363 -8.04 39.44 15.60
C PHE A 363 -8.97 38.56 16.45
N ASN A 364 -9.22 37.34 15.95
CA ASN A 364 -10.13 36.36 16.56
C ASN A 364 -9.40 35.08 16.99
N SER A 365 -9.75 34.58 18.17
CA SER A 365 -9.38 33.23 18.65
C SER A 365 -10.65 32.41 18.81
N ASN A 366 -10.73 31.31 18.06
CA ASN A 366 -11.88 30.42 18.03
C ASN A 366 -11.45 29.03 18.50
N VAL A 367 -12.01 28.57 19.62
CA VAL A 367 -11.67 27.27 20.21
C VAL A 367 -12.92 26.42 20.34
N LYS A 368 -12.85 25.17 19.87
CA LYS A 368 -13.88 24.15 20.12
C LYS A 368 -13.26 22.96 20.81
N VAL A 369 -13.90 22.53 21.89
CA VAL A 369 -13.51 21.32 22.62
C VAL A 369 -14.71 20.40 22.71
N LYS A 370 -14.56 19.17 22.21
CA LYS A 370 -15.64 18.17 22.18
C LYS A 370 -15.15 16.83 22.68
N ASN A 371 -15.94 16.19 23.52
CA ASN A 371 -15.72 14.81 23.98
C ASN A 371 -14.27 14.59 24.44
N SER A 372 -13.69 15.57 25.15
CA SER A 372 -12.27 15.59 25.50
C SER A 372 -12.06 15.70 27.00
N THR A 373 -10.94 15.18 27.50
CA THR A 373 -10.55 15.20 28.91
C THR A 373 -9.35 16.10 29.12
N ILE A 374 -9.54 17.25 29.80
CA ILE A 374 -8.50 18.23 30.13
C ILE A 374 -8.33 18.32 31.64
N VAL A 375 -7.32 17.65 32.19
CA VAL A 375 -7.18 17.46 33.64
C VAL A 375 -5.74 17.56 34.15
N ASN A 376 -5.58 17.93 35.42
CA ASN A 376 -4.30 17.90 36.14
C ASN A 376 -3.18 18.73 35.49
N ASN A 377 -3.52 19.65 34.60
CA ASN A 377 -2.53 20.52 33.99
C ASN A 377 -2.22 21.66 34.97
N THR A 378 -0.97 22.08 35.00
CA THR A 378 -0.49 23.09 35.95
C THR A 378 -0.04 24.34 35.23
N ASN A 379 -0.24 25.51 35.85
CA ASN A 379 0.26 26.77 35.35
C ASN A 379 0.42 27.79 36.49
N ASN A 380 1.49 28.59 36.46
CA ASN A 380 1.73 29.67 37.43
C ASN A 380 0.97 30.97 37.11
N GLY A 381 0.14 30.99 36.07
CA GLY A 381 -0.69 32.09 35.58
C GLY A 381 -2.03 31.59 34.99
N ASN A 382 -2.47 32.18 33.87
CA ASN A 382 -3.73 31.79 33.19
C ASN A 382 -3.49 30.64 32.19
N GLY A 383 -4.47 29.74 32.02
CA GLY A 383 -4.40 28.70 30.97
C GLY A 383 -3.88 27.34 31.43
N SER A 384 -4.21 26.96 32.66
CA SER A 384 -4.03 25.58 33.10
C SER A 384 -5.06 24.63 32.48
N GLY A 385 -6.33 25.04 32.29
CA GLY A 385 -7.34 24.24 31.57
C GLY A 385 -7.51 24.67 30.11
N ILE A 386 -8.35 25.67 29.84
CA ILE A 386 -8.51 26.26 28.50
C ILE A 386 -8.38 27.79 28.58
N PHE A 387 -7.54 28.36 27.72
CA PHE A 387 -7.35 29.79 27.54
C PHE A 387 -7.61 30.19 26.09
N SER A 388 -8.49 31.17 25.87
CA SER A 388 -8.74 31.75 24.55
C SER A 388 -8.76 33.29 24.62
N GLN A 389 -7.94 33.97 23.83
CA GLN A 389 -7.90 35.43 23.81
C GLN A 389 -7.89 36.00 22.38
N GLY A 390 -8.89 36.83 22.08
CA GLY A 390 -8.96 37.64 20.86
C GLY A 390 -9.19 39.12 21.20
N LYS A 391 -8.89 40.02 20.25
CA LYS A 391 -9.03 41.49 20.45
C LYS A 391 -10.37 42.02 19.94
N LEU A 392 -11.07 41.29 19.07
CA LEU A 392 -12.46 41.54 18.72
C LEU A 392 -13.39 40.64 19.54
N ALA A 393 -14.00 41.23 20.58
CA ALA A 393 -14.87 40.53 21.52
C ALA A 393 -16.12 39.88 20.89
N ALA A 394 -16.64 40.42 19.77
CA ALA A 394 -17.88 39.94 19.16
C ALA A 394 -17.72 38.71 18.23
N SER A 395 -16.50 38.35 17.84
CA SER A 395 -16.24 37.28 16.86
C SER A 395 -15.35 36.15 17.36
N SER A 396 -14.76 36.28 18.54
CA SER A 396 -14.00 35.21 19.21
C SER A 396 -14.94 34.35 20.06
N TYR A 397 -14.74 33.03 20.08
CA TYR A 397 -15.56 32.13 20.89
C TYR A 397 -14.76 30.97 21.47
N LEU A 398 -15.23 30.47 22.61
CA LEU A 398 -14.84 29.21 23.22
C LEU A 398 -16.08 28.34 23.39
N GLU A 399 -16.18 27.27 22.61
CA GLU A 399 -17.25 26.28 22.70
C GLU A 399 -16.75 25.01 23.38
N VAL A 400 -17.52 24.50 24.35
CA VAL A 400 -17.20 23.25 25.05
C VAL A 400 -18.44 22.36 25.03
N LYS A 401 -18.27 21.11 24.58
CA LYS A 401 -19.34 20.11 24.49
C LYS A 401 -18.88 18.78 25.08
N SER A 402 -19.69 18.22 25.98
CA SER A 402 -19.53 16.86 26.48
C SER A 402 -18.10 16.51 26.92
N SER A 403 -17.40 17.48 27.52
CA SER A 403 -15.97 17.41 27.85
C SER A 403 -15.73 17.63 29.34
N ILE A 404 -14.61 17.10 29.83
CA ILE A 404 -14.13 17.30 31.21
C ILE A 404 -13.06 18.39 31.18
N VAL A 405 -13.25 19.46 31.97
CA VAL A 405 -12.21 20.46 32.25
C VAL A 405 -12.14 20.66 33.76
N ALA A 406 -11.27 19.89 34.42
CA ALA A 406 -11.28 19.75 35.87
C ALA A 406 -9.88 19.57 36.46
N ASN A 407 -9.71 19.93 37.73
CA ASN A 407 -8.46 19.76 38.49
C ASN A 407 -7.20 20.38 37.82
N ASN A 408 -7.29 21.55 37.21
CA ASN A 408 -6.11 22.27 36.72
C ASN A 408 -5.73 23.38 37.73
N SER A 409 -4.43 23.57 37.99
CA SER A 409 -3.95 24.33 39.17
C SER A 409 -4.00 25.86 39.05
N GLY A 410 -4.34 26.39 37.87
CA GLY A 410 -4.49 27.82 37.59
C GLY A 410 -5.94 28.16 37.23
N VAL A 411 -6.17 29.23 36.46
CA VAL A 411 -7.53 29.48 35.92
C VAL A 411 -7.90 28.34 34.96
N ASN A 412 -8.90 27.53 35.33
CA ASN A 412 -9.36 26.37 34.54
C ASN A 412 -9.96 26.79 33.20
N LEU A 413 -10.69 27.91 33.15
CA LEU A 413 -11.31 28.42 31.95
C LEU A 413 -11.19 29.94 31.91
N TYR A 414 -10.59 30.47 30.85
CA TYR A 414 -10.45 31.91 30.69
C TYR A 414 -10.65 32.32 29.24
N SER A 415 -11.57 33.25 28.99
CA SER A 415 -11.79 33.86 27.68
C SER A 415 -11.76 35.38 27.78
N PHE A 416 -10.87 36.05 27.05
CA PHE A 416 -10.78 37.51 27.02
C PHE A 416 -11.59 38.04 25.82
N SER A 417 -12.83 38.38 26.09
CA SER A 417 -13.73 39.13 25.24
C SER A 417 -14.54 40.02 26.19
N SER A 418 -14.88 41.24 25.79
CA SER A 418 -15.82 42.07 26.59
C SER A 418 -17.21 41.41 26.73
N ALA A 419 -17.43 40.25 26.10
CA ALA A 419 -18.44 39.25 26.42
C ALA A 419 -17.77 37.95 26.92
N SER A 420 -17.59 37.84 28.22
CA SER A 420 -17.04 36.70 28.94
C SER A 420 -17.96 35.46 28.92
N SER A 421 -18.28 34.88 27.76
CA SER A 421 -19.15 33.70 27.69
C SER A 421 -18.48 32.54 26.97
N ILE A 422 -18.03 31.58 27.76
CA ILE A 422 -17.90 30.20 27.29
C ILE A 422 -19.27 29.79 26.77
N THR A 423 -19.35 29.26 25.56
CA THR A 423 -20.62 28.75 25.04
C THR A 423 -20.64 27.25 25.29
N SER A 424 -21.28 26.84 26.40
CA SER A 424 -21.49 25.43 26.66
C SER A 424 -22.57 24.87 25.73
N GLN A 425 -22.23 23.77 25.04
CA GLN A 425 -23.17 22.96 24.27
C GLN A 425 -23.71 21.77 25.11
N GLY A 426 -23.46 21.79 26.42
CA GLY A 426 -24.02 20.85 27.39
C GLY A 426 -23.21 19.59 27.67
N ASN A 427 -23.58 18.97 28.80
CA ASN A 427 -23.00 17.74 29.35
C ASN A 427 -21.50 17.87 29.67
N ASN A 428 -21.02 19.03 30.09
CA ASN A 428 -19.63 19.23 30.48
C ASN A 428 -19.41 19.00 31.97
N ILE A 429 -18.18 18.69 32.37
CA ILE A 429 -17.76 18.68 33.79
C ILE A 429 -16.73 19.77 34.02
N PHE A 430 -17.00 20.65 34.99
CA PHE A 430 -16.13 21.73 35.39
C PHE A 430 -15.82 21.69 36.89
N SER A 431 -14.56 21.89 37.27
CA SER A 431 -14.20 22.09 38.69
C SER A 431 -14.62 23.47 39.20
N ASN A 432 -14.88 24.44 38.33
CA ASN A 432 -15.36 25.76 38.71
C ASN A 432 -16.82 25.68 39.19
N SER A 433 -17.12 26.27 40.34
CA SER A 433 -18.49 26.38 40.87
C SER A 433 -19.37 27.33 40.06
N THR A 434 -18.76 28.23 39.29
CA THR A 434 -19.46 29.20 38.43
C THR A 434 -18.76 29.26 37.09
N VAL A 435 -19.51 29.06 36.00
CA VAL A 435 -19.04 29.17 34.62
C VAL A 435 -20.06 30.01 33.84
N ILE A 436 -19.66 31.19 33.38
CA ILE A 436 -20.58 32.05 32.61
C ILE A 436 -20.80 31.43 31.22
N GLY A 437 -22.07 31.15 30.91
CA GLY A 437 -22.51 30.48 29.68
C GLY A 437 -22.55 28.95 29.76
N SER A 438 -22.44 28.37 30.96
CA SER A 438 -22.85 26.98 31.22
C SER A 438 -24.37 26.81 31.03
N VAL A 439 -24.79 25.59 30.73
CA VAL A 439 -26.20 25.19 30.61
C VAL A 439 -26.58 24.16 31.68
N ALA A 440 -27.88 23.92 31.87
CA ALA A 440 -28.40 23.06 32.95
C ALA A 440 -27.90 21.60 32.92
N SER A 441 -27.42 21.10 31.77
CA SER A 441 -26.86 19.75 31.66
C SER A 441 -25.39 19.66 32.07
N ASP A 442 -24.73 20.77 32.38
CA ASP A 442 -23.34 20.77 32.86
C ASP A 442 -23.26 20.46 34.36
N GLN A 443 -22.17 19.82 34.77
CA GLN A 443 -21.80 19.58 36.16
C GLN A 443 -20.76 20.61 36.60
N LEU A 444 -21.09 21.46 37.58
CA LEU A 444 -20.23 22.53 38.09
C LEU A 444 -19.70 22.19 39.49
N GLY A 445 -18.54 22.73 39.85
CA GLY A 445 -17.94 22.56 41.18
C GLY A 445 -17.50 21.13 41.51
N VAL A 446 -17.25 20.30 40.49
CA VAL A 446 -16.87 18.90 40.68
C VAL A 446 -15.47 18.78 41.29
N THR A 447 -15.38 18.09 42.42
CA THR A 447 -14.12 17.81 43.13
C THR A 447 -13.34 16.68 42.47
N ILE A 448 -12.04 16.57 42.77
CA ILE A 448 -11.19 15.45 42.29
C ILE A 448 -11.78 14.09 42.68
N ALA A 449 -12.28 13.97 43.90
CA ALA A 449 -12.90 12.76 44.41
C ALA A 449 -14.21 12.42 43.68
N GLY A 450 -15.01 13.41 43.29
CA GLY A 450 -16.22 13.19 42.48
C GLY A 450 -15.90 12.89 41.02
N LEU A 451 -14.82 13.47 40.49
CA LEU A 451 -14.37 13.21 39.12
C LEU A 451 -13.84 11.78 38.96
N ASN A 452 -13.06 11.27 39.93
CA ASN A 452 -12.64 9.87 40.03
C ASN A 452 -12.19 9.22 38.70
N LEU A 453 -11.20 9.80 38.02
CA LEU A 453 -10.61 9.20 36.82
C LEU A 453 -9.50 8.23 37.19
N GLY A 454 -9.36 7.16 36.41
CA GLY A 454 -8.21 6.25 36.44
C GLY A 454 -6.93 6.88 35.89
N SER A 455 -5.83 6.13 35.96
CA SER A 455 -4.57 6.53 35.33
C SER A 455 -4.69 6.58 33.81
N LEU A 456 -3.80 7.36 33.17
CA LEU A 456 -3.64 7.31 31.72
C LEU A 456 -3.27 5.88 31.30
N GLY A 457 -4.04 5.29 30.39
CA GLY A 457 -3.84 3.92 29.92
C GLY A 457 -4.46 3.69 28.55
N ASN A 458 -4.12 2.55 27.95
CA ASN A 458 -4.83 2.10 26.75
C ASN A 458 -6.22 1.58 27.18
N ASN A 459 -7.28 2.21 26.67
CA ASN A 459 -8.66 1.84 26.99
C ASN A 459 -9.43 1.28 25.78
N GLY A 460 -8.74 0.88 24.70
CA GLY A 460 -9.37 0.19 23.56
C GLY A 460 -9.44 1.00 22.27
N GLY A 461 -8.60 2.02 22.08
CA GLY A 461 -8.44 2.73 20.81
C GLY A 461 -6.98 3.15 20.53
N PHE A 462 -6.81 4.15 19.68
CA PHE A 462 -5.52 4.50 19.08
C PHE A 462 -4.56 5.24 20.03
N THR A 463 -5.05 5.86 21.11
CA THR A 463 -4.29 6.74 22.00
C THR A 463 -4.65 6.55 23.46
N LYS A 464 -3.73 6.84 24.38
CA LYS A 464 -4.04 6.62 25.80
C LYS A 464 -5.05 7.63 26.33
N THR A 465 -6.05 7.15 27.07
CA THR A 465 -7.10 7.97 27.69
C THR A 465 -7.18 7.74 29.20
N MET A 466 -7.97 8.54 29.91
CA MET A 466 -8.19 8.42 31.35
C MET A 466 -9.63 8.01 31.61
N ARG A 467 -9.85 6.71 31.82
CA ARG A 467 -11.20 6.16 32.01
C ARG A 467 -11.81 6.60 33.34
N PRO A 468 -13.08 7.04 33.39
CA PRO A 468 -13.80 7.22 34.65
C PRO A 468 -13.91 5.91 35.45
N ASN A 469 -13.53 5.93 36.73
CA ASN A 469 -13.73 4.78 37.62
C ASN A 469 -15.18 4.73 38.10
N THR A 470 -15.62 3.57 38.59
CA THR A 470 -16.94 3.40 39.21
C THR A 470 -17.22 4.48 40.27
N GLY A 471 -18.37 5.14 40.17
CA GLY A 471 -18.76 6.25 41.04
C GLY A 471 -18.31 7.63 40.58
N SER A 472 -17.60 7.74 39.45
CA SER A 472 -17.33 9.01 38.79
C SER A 472 -18.61 9.68 38.31
N VAL A 473 -18.69 11.01 38.47
CA VAL A 473 -19.77 11.83 37.88
C VAL A 473 -19.70 11.91 36.34
N ALA A 474 -18.64 11.42 35.70
CA ALA A 474 -18.55 11.38 34.25
C ALA A 474 -19.33 10.22 33.62
N ILE A 475 -19.69 9.21 34.40
CA ILE A 475 -20.34 8.00 33.90
C ILE A 475 -21.80 8.27 33.52
N ASP A 476 -22.20 7.83 32.34
CA ASP A 476 -23.58 7.88 31.81
C ASP A 476 -24.24 9.29 31.84
N LEU A 477 -23.45 10.38 31.80
CA LEU A 477 -23.96 11.77 31.80
C LEU A 477 -23.71 12.54 30.50
N GLY A 478 -23.11 11.91 29.49
CA GLY A 478 -22.87 12.47 28.16
C GLY A 478 -24.15 12.75 27.38
N ASN A 479 -24.00 13.22 26.13
CA ASN A 479 -25.14 13.52 25.30
C ASN A 479 -25.78 12.23 24.74
N ILE A 480 -27.07 12.01 25.01
CA ILE A 480 -27.81 10.83 24.54
C ILE A 480 -27.96 10.77 23.01
N SER A 481 -27.86 11.91 22.32
CA SER A 481 -27.91 11.99 20.87
C SER A 481 -26.52 11.87 20.22
N ASP A 482 -25.45 11.74 21.01
CA ASP A 482 -24.11 11.53 20.49
C ASP A 482 -23.90 10.04 20.22
N LEU A 483 -23.93 9.68 18.94
CA LEU A 483 -23.71 8.31 18.47
C LEU A 483 -22.23 8.03 18.13
N SER A 484 -21.31 8.97 18.42
CA SER A 484 -19.89 8.78 18.12
C SER A 484 -19.25 7.70 19.01
N ASN A 485 -18.28 6.98 18.44
CA ASN A 485 -17.52 5.90 19.08
C ASN A 485 -16.38 6.41 20.00
N ALA A 486 -16.50 7.63 20.50
CA ALA A 486 -15.41 8.36 21.14
C ALA A 486 -15.73 8.80 22.58
N GLN A 487 -16.78 8.19 23.13
CA GLN A 487 -17.21 8.20 24.52
C GLN A 487 -17.54 6.76 24.90
N ASN A 488 -17.45 6.40 26.18
CA ASN A 488 -17.55 5.00 26.60
C ASN A 488 -18.91 4.44 26.19
N GLY A 489 -18.89 3.17 25.84
CA GLY A 489 -20.08 2.33 25.85
C GLY A 489 -20.81 2.48 27.15
N PRO A 490 -22.13 2.72 27.08
CA PRO A 490 -22.84 3.05 28.27
C PRO A 490 -22.92 1.80 29.16
N ILE A 491 -22.73 1.96 30.48
CA ILE A 491 -23.04 0.87 31.42
C ILE A 491 -24.57 0.78 31.55
N SER A 492 -25.32 1.82 31.16
CA SER A 492 -26.80 1.87 31.25
C SER A 492 -27.53 2.66 30.12
N GLY A 493 -27.01 2.65 28.90
CA GLY A 493 -27.62 3.29 27.71
C GLY A 493 -27.30 4.77 27.40
N ARG A 494 -26.55 5.51 28.22
CA ARG A 494 -26.12 6.91 27.96
C ARG A 494 -24.59 7.04 27.94
N ARG A 495 -23.99 7.72 26.96
CA ARG A 495 -22.51 7.83 26.83
C ARG A 495 -21.87 8.58 28.02
N ASP A 496 -20.59 8.36 28.31
CA ASP A 496 -19.82 9.10 29.33
C ASP A 496 -19.40 10.50 28.86
N ILE A 497 -19.10 11.41 29.80
CA ILE A 497 -18.50 12.72 29.52
C ILE A 497 -16.96 12.58 29.42
N GLY A 498 -16.33 13.28 28.46
CA GLY A 498 -14.88 13.28 28.28
C GLY A 498 -14.39 12.36 27.16
N SER A 499 -13.07 12.24 27.02
CA SER A 499 -12.41 11.31 26.08
C SER A 499 -12.27 9.93 26.69
N THR A 500 -12.75 8.92 25.99
CA THR A 500 -12.50 7.52 26.31
C THR A 500 -12.78 6.70 25.05
N GLU A 501 -11.90 5.74 24.79
CA GLU A 501 -11.94 4.97 23.56
C GLU A 501 -12.84 3.76 23.78
N TRP A 502 -13.98 3.71 23.11
CA TRP A 502 -14.78 2.50 23.09
C TRP A 502 -15.20 2.17 21.67
N ILE A 503 -14.70 1.04 21.18
CA ILE A 503 -15.12 0.50 19.90
C ILE A 503 -16.33 -0.41 20.18
N GLU A 504 -17.53 0.02 19.78
CA GLU A 504 -18.61 -0.95 19.48
C GLU A 504 -18.18 -1.69 18.24
N CYS A 505 -18.12 -3.01 18.34
CA CYS A 505 -17.92 -3.81 17.17
C CYS A 505 -18.93 -4.92 17.11
N THR A 506 -19.90 -4.67 16.25
CA THR A 506 -20.60 -5.72 15.54
C THR A 506 -20.82 -5.20 14.13
N ILE A 507 -19.84 -5.40 13.25
CA ILE A 507 -20.02 -5.10 11.83
C ILE A 507 -20.85 -6.25 11.24
N THR A 508 -22.05 -5.95 10.73
CA THR A 508 -22.91 -6.95 10.07
C THR A 508 -22.88 -6.76 8.55
N HIS A 509 -22.46 -7.77 7.80
CA HIS A 509 -22.46 -7.76 6.32
C HIS A 509 -23.35 -8.87 5.76
N SER A 510 -24.21 -8.56 4.79
CA SER A 510 -25.06 -9.55 4.10
C SER A 510 -25.00 -9.41 2.59
N TYR A 511 -24.85 -10.51 1.87
CA TYR A 511 -24.92 -10.55 0.40
C TYR A 511 -25.52 -11.87 -0.13
N SER A 512 -25.89 -11.89 -1.41
CA SER A 512 -26.57 -13.03 -2.06
C SER A 512 -25.79 -13.50 -3.29
N GLN A 513 -25.82 -14.80 -3.57
CA GLN A 513 -25.18 -15.41 -4.74
C GLN A 513 -26.02 -16.53 -5.36
N THR A 514 -25.90 -16.71 -6.68
CA THR A 514 -26.55 -17.77 -7.46
C THR A 514 -25.50 -18.52 -8.28
N LEU A 515 -25.52 -19.85 -8.23
CA LEU A 515 -24.57 -20.74 -8.93
C LEU A 515 -25.27 -21.67 -9.94
N CYS A 516 -24.54 -22.18 -10.94
CA CYS A 516 -25.01 -23.29 -11.79
C CYS A 516 -24.84 -24.64 -11.05
N TYR A 517 -25.62 -25.66 -11.44
CA TYR A 517 -25.51 -27.00 -10.84
C TYR A 517 -24.12 -27.61 -11.04
N GLY A 518 -23.42 -27.90 -9.94
CA GLY A 518 -22.06 -28.45 -9.93
C GLY A 518 -20.99 -27.47 -9.43
N ASP A 519 -21.29 -26.17 -9.45
CA ASP A 519 -20.39 -25.13 -8.98
C ASP A 519 -20.42 -25.01 -7.45
N SER A 520 -19.41 -24.32 -6.90
CA SER A 520 -19.29 -24.07 -5.47
C SER A 520 -18.78 -22.68 -5.17
N VAL A 521 -19.24 -22.11 -4.05
CA VAL A 521 -18.68 -20.89 -3.47
C VAL A 521 -17.98 -21.20 -2.16
N LEU A 522 -16.81 -20.60 -1.95
CA LEU A 522 -16.08 -20.72 -0.69
C LEU A 522 -16.64 -19.71 0.32
N PHE A 523 -17.14 -20.20 1.46
CA PHE A 523 -17.60 -19.38 2.59
C PHE A 523 -17.11 -19.99 3.90
N ASN A 524 -16.32 -19.24 4.68
CA ASN A 524 -15.70 -19.72 5.94
C ASN A 524 -14.96 -21.07 5.77
N SER A 525 -14.11 -21.16 4.75
CA SER A 525 -13.28 -22.35 4.46
C SER A 525 -14.07 -23.63 4.09
N ILE A 526 -15.38 -23.53 3.85
CA ILE A 526 -16.23 -24.63 3.38
C ILE A 526 -16.74 -24.29 1.97
N TYR A 527 -16.62 -25.24 1.04
CA TYR A 527 -17.23 -25.13 -0.28
C TYR A 527 -18.72 -25.47 -0.20
N LEU A 528 -19.56 -24.46 -0.40
CA LEU A 528 -21.01 -24.60 -0.37
C LEU A 528 -21.53 -24.97 -1.76
N LYS A 529 -22.30 -26.05 -1.83
CA LYS A 529 -22.90 -26.62 -3.05
C LYS A 529 -24.41 -26.81 -2.96
N THR A 530 -25.03 -26.34 -1.87
CA THR A 530 -26.47 -26.48 -1.61
C THR A 530 -27.09 -25.11 -1.33
N PRO A 531 -28.29 -24.82 -1.85
CA PRO A 531 -28.95 -23.56 -1.57
C PRO A 531 -29.28 -23.44 -0.07
N GLY A 532 -29.18 -22.24 0.49
CA GLY A 532 -29.37 -22.00 1.92
C GLY A 532 -28.90 -20.62 2.39
N VAL A 533 -29.13 -20.32 3.67
CA VAL A 533 -28.61 -19.12 4.34
C VAL A 533 -27.50 -19.54 5.30
N TYR A 534 -26.32 -18.95 5.16
CA TYR A 534 -25.12 -19.31 5.92
C TYR A 534 -24.62 -18.08 6.68
N THR A 535 -24.39 -18.21 7.99
CA THR A 535 -23.96 -17.10 8.85
C THR A 535 -22.70 -17.48 9.62
N GLN A 536 -21.74 -16.55 9.72
CA GLN A 536 -20.52 -16.73 10.51
C GLN A 536 -20.28 -15.50 11.40
N THR A 537 -19.93 -15.76 12.66
CA THR A 537 -19.49 -14.74 13.61
C THR A 537 -17.98 -14.86 13.80
N TYR A 538 -17.27 -13.75 13.63
CA TYR A 538 -15.84 -13.61 13.91
C TYR A 538 -15.69 -12.87 15.23
N ILE A 539 -14.93 -13.43 16.17
CA ILE A 539 -14.70 -12.89 17.51
C ILE A 539 -13.23 -12.46 17.58
N ASP A 540 -12.97 -11.16 17.61
CA ASP A 540 -11.66 -10.58 17.94
C ASP A 540 -11.77 -9.84 19.28
N GLY A 541 -10.69 -9.83 20.08
CA GLY A 541 -10.64 -9.26 21.43
C GLY A 541 -10.90 -7.76 21.53
N SER A 542 -11.10 -7.08 20.40
CA SER A 542 -11.53 -5.70 20.32
C SER A 542 -12.92 -5.51 19.68
N CYS A 543 -13.48 -6.57 19.05
CA CYS A 543 -14.59 -6.45 18.11
C CYS A 543 -15.23 -7.75 17.56
N ASP A 544 -16.58 -7.90 17.57
CA ASP A 544 -17.28 -8.98 16.83
C ASP A 544 -17.69 -8.56 15.40
N SER A 545 -17.82 -9.50 14.46
CA SER A 545 -18.41 -9.25 13.12
C SER A 545 -19.26 -10.42 12.65
N VAL A 546 -20.45 -10.17 12.09
CA VAL A 546 -21.37 -11.21 11.59
C VAL A 546 -21.55 -11.07 10.09
N VAL A 547 -21.20 -12.13 9.33
CA VAL A 547 -21.35 -12.18 7.87
C VAL A 547 -22.43 -13.19 7.50
N THR A 548 -23.38 -12.82 6.64
CA THR A 548 -24.47 -13.70 6.15
C THR A 548 -24.49 -13.82 4.62
N LEU A 549 -24.49 -15.05 4.10
CA LEU A 549 -24.60 -15.40 2.68
C LEU A 549 -25.95 -16.09 2.38
N ASN A 550 -26.69 -15.59 1.39
CA ASN A 550 -27.86 -16.27 0.82
C ASN A 550 -27.50 -16.94 -0.51
N LEU A 551 -27.49 -18.27 -0.57
CA LEU A 551 -27.08 -19.06 -1.74
C LEU A 551 -28.28 -19.74 -2.45
N SER A 552 -28.31 -19.67 -3.78
CA SER A 552 -29.30 -20.31 -4.66
C SER A 552 -28.63 -21.05 -5.84
N ILE A 553 -29.25 -22.10 -6.40
CA ILE A 553 -28.66 -22.94 -7.47
C ILE A 553 -29.65 -23.14 -8.63
N ASN A 554 -29.20 -22.93 -9.86
CA ASN A 554 -29.97 -23.16 -11.10
C ASN A 554 -29.76 -24.58 -11.65
N PRO A 555 -30.82 -25.38 -11.91
CA PRO A 555 -30.70 -26.72 -12.49
C PRO A 555 -30.50 -26.70 -14.03
N PRO A 556 -29.87 -27.73 -14.64
CA PRO A 556 -29.70 -27.84 -16.08
C PRO A 556 -30.99 -28.24 -16.82
N VAL A 557 -31.16 -27.79 -18.07
CA VAL A 557 -32.35 -28.05 -18.91
C VAL A 557 -31.97 -28.94 -20.11
N THR A 558 -32.81 -29.93 -20.44
CA THR A 558 -32.60 -30.89 -21.55
C THR A 558 -33.80 -30.93 -22.51
N SER A 559 -33.56 -31.18 -23.81
CA SER A 559 -34.61 -31.34 -24.82
C SER A 559 -34.26 -32.39 -25.90
N THR A 560 -35.25 -32.99 -26.58
CA THR A 560 -35.06 -34.07 -27.58
C THR A 560 -35.91 -33.88 -28.83
N GLN A 561 -35.37 -34.20 -30.02
CA GLN A 561 -36.07 -34.13 -31.32
C GLN A 561 -35.75 -35.33 -32.24
N THR A 562 -36.63 -35.64 -33.21
CA THR A 562 -36.53 -36.83 -34.10
C THR A 562 -36.79 -36.42 -35.55
N LEU A 563 -35.93 -36.85 -36.50
CA LEU A 563 -35.92 -36.42 -37.92
C LEU A 563 -35.61 -37.60 -38.87
N THR A 564 -36.10 -37.54 -40.12
CA THR A 564 -35.86 -38.58 -41.15
C THR A 564 -35.50 -37.93 -42.49
N LEU A 565 -34.48 -38.45 -43.17
CA LEU A 565 -33.90 -37.92 -44.42
C LEU A 565 -33.81 -39.01 -45.52
N CYS A 566 -33.68 -38.58 -46.77
CA CYS A 566 -33.33 -39.46 -47.89
C CYS A 566 -31.79 -39.50 -48.10
N SER A 567 -31.27 -40.59 -48.66
CA SER A 567 -29.82 -40.75 -48.91
C SER A 567 -29.30 -39.65 -49.83
N GLY A 568 -28.39 -38.82 -49.29
CA GLY A 568 -27.81 -37.66 -49.96
C GLY A 568 -28.12 -36.32 -49.27
N GLU A 569 -29.06 -36.31 -48.32
CA GLU A 569 -29.41 -35.11 -47.55
C GLU A 569 -28.67 -35.07 -46.20
N SER A 570 -28.48 -33.87 -45.64
CA SER A 570 -27.86 -33.65 -44.32
C SER A 570 -28.57 -32.52 -43.57
N ILE A 571 -28.40 -32.47 -42.24
CA ILE A 571 -28.99 -31.44 -41.37
C ILE A 571 -27.97 -30.95 -40.33
N THR A 572 -27.94 -29.65 -40.07
CA THR A 572 -27.06 -29.01 -39.07
C THR A 572 -27.83 -28.69 -37.79
N VAL A 573 -27.31 -29.14 -36.64
CA VAL A 573 -27.83 -28.82 -35.30
C VAL A 573 -26.68 -28.25 -34.49
N GLY A 574 -26.78 -26.98 -34.06
CA GLY A 574 -25.64 -26.26 -33.48
C GLY A 574 -24.54 -25.99 -34.52
N SER A 575 -23.29 -26.34 -34.20
CA SER A 575 -22.14 -26.30 -35.12
C SER A 575 -21.89 -27.62 -35.86
N ASN A 576 -22.66 -28.68 -35.58
CA ASN A 576 -22.42 -30.03 -36.09
C ASN A 576 -23.43 -30.39 -37.18
N THR A 577 -22.96 -31.05 -38.25
CA THR A 577 -23.79 -31.46 -39.39
C THR A 577 -23.85 -32.98 -39.49
N TYR A 578 -25.06 -33.53 -39.57
CA TYR A 578 -25.34 -34.96 -39.56
C TYR A 578 -26.02 -35.41 -40.85
N SER A 579 -25.52 -36.51 -41.44
CA SER A 579 -26.01 -37.07 -42.71
C SER A 579 -26.17 -38.59 -42.68
N ALA A 580 -26.02 -39.21 -41.49
CA ALA A 580 -26.13 -40.65 -41.30
C ALA A 580 -27.14 -40.98 -40.20
N THR A 581 -27.76 -42.17 -40.27
CA THR A 581 -28.70 -42.65 -39.25
C THR A 581 -28.00 -42.80 -37.91
N GLY A 582 -28.53 -42.19 -36.85
CA GLY A 582 -27.96 -42.25 -35.50
C GLY A 582 -28.64 -41.31 -34.51
N THR A 583 -28.33 -41.46 -33.23
CA THR A 583 -28.72 -40.54 -32.16
C THR A 583 -27.52 -39.69 -31.78
N TYR A 584 -27.66 -38.37 -31.84
CA TYR A 584 -26.61 -37.40 -31.60
C TYR A 584 -26.99 -36.50 -30.42
N THR A 585 -26.02 -36.10 -29.59
CA THR A 585 -26.24 -35.19 -28.45
C THR A 585 -25.27 -34.03 -28.53
N ASP A 586 -25.80 -32.82 -28.54
CA ASP A 586 -25.04 -31.57 -28.67
C ASP A 586 -25.22 -30.71 -27.42
N VAL A 587 -24.12 -30.12 -26.92
CA VAL A 587 -24.13 -29.17 -25.80
C VAL A 587 -24.09 -27.76 -26.36
N LEU A 588 -25.09 -26.93 -26.06
CA LEU A 588 -25.19 -25.56 -26.54
C LEU A 588 -25.26 -24.61 -25.35
N THR A 589 -24.49 -23.52 -25.41
CA THR A 589 -24.43 -22.50 -24.36
C THR A 589 -25.71 -21.67 -24.34
N ALA A 590 -26.48 -21.71 -23.25
CA ALA A 590 -27.69 -20.88 -23.12
C ALA A 590 -27.35 -19.43 -22.71
N VAL A 591 -28.26 -18.50 -23.02
CA VAL A 591 -28.09 -17.03 -22.88
C VAL A 591 -27.71 -16.53 -21.48
N ASN A 592 -27.85 -17.36 -20.44
CA ASN A 592 -27.45 -17.02 -19.07
C ASN A 592 -26.23 -17.81 -18.53
N GLY A 593 -25.45 -18.47 -19.40
CA GLY A 593 -24.12 -19.00 -19.04
C GLY A 593 -24.07 -20.34 -18.30
N CYS A 594 -25.19 -21.07 -18.16
CA CYS A 594 -25.15 -22.51 -17.83
C CYS A 594 -25.40 -23.34 -19.11
N ASP A 595 -24.67 -24.44 -19.29
CA ASP A 595 -24.75 -25.30 -20.48
C ASP A 595 -26.09 -26.07 -20.59
N SER A 596 -26.58 -26.28 -21.81
CA SER A 596 -27.79 -27.08 -22.09
C SER A 596 -27.50 -28.23 -23.06
N THR A 597 -28.23 -29.34 -22.96
CA THR A 597 -28.04 -30.54 -23.80
C THR A 597 -29.26 -30.79 -24.71
N VAL A 598 -29.04 -30.93 -26.02
CA VAL A 598 -30.06 -31.26 -27.03
C VAL A 598 -29.74 -32.62 -27.67
N THR A 599 -30.72 -33.53 -27.72
CA THR A 599 -30.56 -34.87 -28.32
C THR A 599 -31.38 -35.00 -29.62
N THR A 600 -30.74 -35.37 -30.74
CA THR A 600 -31.35 -35.53 -32.07
C THR A 600 -31.26 -36.97 -32.56
N ASN A 601 -32.40 -37.61 -32.83
CA ASN A 601 -32.50 -38.95 -33.44
C ASN A 601 -32.73 -38.82 -34.97
N LEU A 602 -31.79 -39.27 -35.81
CA LEU A 602 -31.81 -39.15 -37.27
C LEU A 602 -31.90 -40.52 -37.96
N THR A 603 -32.74 -40.67 -38.99
CA THR A 603 -32.83 -41.89 -39.84
C THR A 603 -32.73 -41.53 -41.32
N VAL A 604 -31.89 -42.22 -42.10
CA VAL A 604 -31.60 -41.96 -43.53
C VAL A 604 -31.89 -43.19 -44.40
N ASN A 605 -32.79 -43.07 -45.37
CA ASN A 605 -33.22 -44.17 -46.27
C ASN A 605 -32.45 -44.17 -47.63
N PRO A 606 -31.94 -45.31 -48.15
CA PRO A 606 -31.16 -45.37 -49.41
C PRO A 606 -32.01 -45.35 -50.70
N ALA A 607 -31.47 -44.76 -51.78
CA ALA A 607 -32.05 -44.75 -53.13
C ALA A 607 -31.22 -45.63 -54.12
N ILE A 608 -31.88 -46.31 -55.08
CA ILE A 608 -31.23 -47.18 -56.10
C ILE A 608 -31.23 -46.47 -57.47
N THR A 609 -30.08 -46.38 -58.14
CA THR A 609 -29.86 -45.58 -59.38
C THR A 609 -29.01 -46.27 -60.45
N SER A 610 -29.14 -45.85 -61.72
CA SER A 610 -28.08 -46.03 -62.74
C SER A 610 -28.10 -44.91 -63.79
N THR A 611 -26.93 -44.48 -64.31
CA THR A 611 -26.78 -43.35 -65.25
C THR A 611 -25.76 -43.65 -66.35
N GLN A 612 -26.01 -43.24 -67.60
CA GLN A 612 -25.12 -43.34 -68.78
C GLN A 612 -25.04 -42.01 -69.57
N THR A 613 -23.95 -41.74 -70.30
CA THR A 613 -23.69 -40.46 -71.01
C THR A 613 -23.21 -40.69 -72.46
N LEU A 614 -23.71 -39.93 -73.44
CA LEU A 614 -23.36 -40.04 -74.87
C LEU A 614 -23.29 -38.64 -75.56
N THR A 615 -22.34 -38.39 -76.46
CA THR A 615 -22.15 -37.06 -77.12
C THR A 615 -22.10 -37.17 -78.65
N LEU A 616 -22.76 -36.25 -79.35
CA LEU A 616 -22.94 -36.16 -80.81
C LEU A 616 -22.64 -34.72 -81.30
N CYS A 617 -22.26 -34.53 -82.56
CA CYS A 617 -22.09 -33.18 -83.15
C CYS A 617 -23.43 -32.68 -83.76
N SER A 618 -23.59 -31.37 -83.97
CA SER A 618 -24.80 -30.78 -84.60
C SER A 618 -25.15 -31.53 -85.91
N GLY A 619 -26.19 -32.40 -85.86
CA GLY A 619 -26.65 -33.23 -87.00
C GLY A 619 -26.83 -34.76 -86.81
N GLN A 620 -26.69 -35.38 -85.62
CA GLN A 620 -26.77 -36.86 -85.39
C GLN A 620 -27.84 -37.33 -84.34
N SER A 621 -28.17 -38.66 -84.20
CA SER A 621 -29.22 -39.23 -83.27
C SER A 621 -29.02 -40.70 -82.72
N ILE A 622 -29.75 -41.16 -81.66
CA ILE A 622 -29.69 -42.51 -80.95
C ILE A 622 -31.05 -43.04 -80.37
N THR A 623 -31.26 -44.34 -80.06
CA THR A 623 -32.52 -44.94 -79.47
C THR A 623 -32.32 -45.74 -78.16
N ILE A 624 -33.20 -45.58 -77.13
CA ILE A 624 -33.21 -46.31 -75.83
C ILE A 624 -34.66 -46.68 -75.41
N GLY A 625 -34.88 -47.93 -74.97
CA GLY A 625 -36.22 -48.45 -74.68
C GLY A 625 -37.10 -48.44 -75.94
N SER A 626 -38.23 -47.73 -75.89
CA SER A 626 -39.11 -47.49 -77.04
C SER A 626 -38.92 -46.10 -77.70
N ASN A 627 -37.88 -45.33 -77.35
CA ASN A 627 -37.74 -43.91 -77.70
C ASN A 627 -36.43 -43.58 -78.46
N THR A 628 -36.48 -42.67 -79.46
CA THR A 628 -35.31 -42.18 -80.23
C THR A 628 -35.05 -40.68 -79.97
N TYR A 629 -33.78 -40.28 -79.83
CA TYR A 629 -33.31 -38.97 -79.38
C TYR A 629 -32.26 -38.35 -80.32
N SER A 630 -32.39 -37.07 -80.64
CA SER A 630 -31.51 -36.33 -81.58
C SER A 630 -31.22 -34.90 -81.16
N THR A 631 -31.48 -34.55 -79.89
CA THR A 631 -31.30 -33.22 -79.31
C THR A 631 -30.55 -33.34 -77.98
N THR A 632 -29.82 -32.30 -77.57
CA THR A 632 -29.22 -32.28 -76.23
C THR A 632 -30.31 -32.39 -75.18
N GLY A 633 -30.18 -33.34 -74.29
CA GLY A 633 -31.14 -33.58 -73.22
C GLY A 633 -30.69 -34.69 -72.29
N THR A 634 -31.07 -34.54 -71.03
CA THR A 634 -31.06 -35.64 -70.07
C THR A 634 -32.39 -36.36 -70.16
N TYR A 635 -32.36 -37.62 -70.58
CA TYR A 635 -33.52 -38.50 -70.67
C TYR A 635 -33.50 -39.44 -69.48
N THR A 636 -34.46 -39.28 -68.58
CA THR A 636 -34.69 -40.18 -67.44
C THR A 636 -35.82 -41.12 -67.77
N ASP A 637 -35.52 -42.41 -67.86
CA ASP A 637 -36.53 -43.45 -67.94
C ASP A 637 -36.78 -43.99 -66.52
N VAL A 638 -38.01 -43.82 -66.04
CA VAL A 638 -38.47 -44.31 -64.73
C VAL A 638 -39.19 -45.62 -64.94
N LEU A 639 -38.70 -46.70 -64.32
CA LEU A 639 -39.39 -47.97 -64.26
C LEU A 639 -39.98 -48.12 -62.85
N THR A 640 -41.31 -48.24 -62.76
CA THR A 640 -42.04 -48.12 -61.49
C THR A 640 -41.92 -49.39 -60.63
N ALA A 641 -41.56 -49.23 -59.35
CA ALA A 641 -41.68 -50.28 -58.32
C ALA A 641 -42.57 -49.80 -57.16
N ALA A 642 -43.42 -50.70 -56.65
CA ALA A 642 -44.67 -50.42 -55.94
C ALA A 642 -44.57 -49.96 -54.46
N SER A 643 -43.46 -49.34 -54.02
CA SER A 643 -43.23 -48.99 -52.60
C SER A 643 -42.80 -47.54 -52.33
N GLY A 644 -42.95 -46.61 -53.26
CA GLY A 644 -42.80 -45.16 -52.99
C GLY A 644 -41.38 -44.61 -52.91
N CYS A 645 -40.38 -45.37 -53.37
CA CYS A 645 -39.11 -44.84 -53.84
C CYS A 645 -38.92 -45.30 -55.29
N ASP A 646 -38.90 -44.38 -56.25
CA ASP A 646 -38.81 -44.67 -57.68
C ASP A 646 -37.38 -45.06 -58.10
N SER A 647 -37.24 -45.92 -59.11
CA SER A 647 -35.94 -46.28 -59.72
C SER A 647 -35.74 -45.54 -61.04
N THR A 648 -34.63 -44.81 -61.19
CA THR A 648 -34.31 -44.00 -62.38
C THR A 648 -33.09 -44.54 -63.14
N VAL A 649 -33.25 -44.74 -64.46
CA VAL A 649 -32.14 -44.84 -65.42
C VAL A 649 -31.99 -43.50 -66.13
N THR A 650 -30.85 -42.84 -65.97
CA THR A 650 -30.60 -41.51 -66.56
C THR A 650 -29.65 -41.62 -67.76
N THR A 651 -30.09 -41.30 -68.97
CA THR A 651 -29.23 -41.13 -70.15
C THR A 651 -29.02 -39.65 -70.45
N ASN A 652 -27.79 -39.16 -70.40
CA ASN A 652 -27.44 -37.80 -70.81
C ASN A 652 -26.92 -37.80 -72.25
N LEU A 653 -27.67 -37.20 -73.19
CA LEU A 653 -27.27 -37.01 -74.58
C LEU A 653 -26.88 -35.55 -74.84
N THR A 654 -25.71 -35.29 -75.41
CA THR A 654 -25.25 -33.91 -75.71
C THR A 654 -24.95 -33.72 -77.19
N ILE A 655 -25.60 -32.76 -77.84
CA ILE A 655 -25.30 -32.21 -79.18
C ILE A 655 -24.58 -30.86 -79.01
N ASN A 656 -23.34 -30.73 -79.50
CA ASN A 656 -22.53 -29.50 -79.31
C ASN A 656 -22.79 -28.41 -80.39
N PRO A 657 -23.26 -27.20 -80.03
CA PRO A 657 -23.08 -25.97 -80.82
C PRO A 657 -21.68 -25.36 -80.62
N ALA A 658 -21.22 -24.45 -81.50
CA ALA A 658 -19.97 -23.72 -81.29
C ALA A 658 -20.09 -22.74 -80.10
N ILE A 659 -19.16 -22.79 -79.15
CA ILE A 659 -19.29 -22.12 -77.83
C ILE A 659 -18.26 -21.00 -77.68
N ALA A 660 -18.72 -19.82 -77.28
CA ALA A 660 -17.90 -18.74 -76.72
C ALA A 660 -18.18 -18.63 -75.22
N ASN A 661 -17.17 -18.87 -74.38
CA ASN A 661 -17.25 -18.84 -72.92
C ASN A 661 -16.45 -17.67 -72.35
N SER A 662 -16.93 -17.03 -71.29
CA SER A 662 -16.13 -16.09 -70.48
C SER A 662 -16.05 -16.55 -69.03
N GLN A 663 -14.85 -16.55 -68.46
CA GLN A 663 -14.60 -16.88 -67.05
C GLN A 663 -13.86 -15.74 -66.35
N THR A 664 -14.17 -15.52 -65.08
CA THR A 664 -13.40 -14.62 -64.21
C THR A 664 -12.71 -15.47 -63.15
N LEU A 665 -11.40 -15.38 -63.07
CA LEU A 665 -10.55 -16.19 -62.19
C LEU A 665 -9.75 -15.26 -61.27
N THR A 666 -9.53 -15.69 -60.03
CA THR A 666 -8.69 -14.98 -59.07
C THR A 666 -7.57 -15.91 -58.61
N LEU A 667 -6.32 -15.46 -58.70
CA LEU A 667 -5.12 -16.21 -58.28
C LEU A 667 -4.41 -15.48 -57.15
N CYS A 668 -3.57 -16.21 -56.40
CA CYS A 668 -2.70 -15.61 -55.39
C CYS A 668 -1.31 -15.29 -55.97
N SER A 669 -0.61 -14.33 -55.37
CA SER A 669 0.72 -13.92 -55.84
C SER A 669 1.70 -15.11 -55.87
N GLY A 670 2.20 -15.46 -57.06
CA GLY A 670 3.10 -16.60 -57.30
C GLY A 670 2.45 -17.78 -58.02
N GLU A 671 1.13 -17.80 -58.15
CA GLU A 671 0.40 -18.84 -58.89
C GLU A 671 0.24 -18.48 -60.37
N SER A 672 0.00 -19.50 -61.20
CA SER A 672 -0.30 -19.34 -62.62
C SER A 672 -1.35 -20.34 -63.06
N ILE A 673 -2.15 -19.96 -64.06
CA ILE A 673 -3.15 -20.84 -64.65
C ILE A 673 -2.90 -20.99 -66.14
N THR A 674 -3.02 -22.22 -66.65
CA THR A 674 -2.92 -22.51 -68.08
C THR A 674 -4.32 -22.65 -68.67
N VAL A 675 -4.63 -21.83 -69.66
CA VAL A 675 -5.87 -21.92 -70.45
C VAL A 675 -5.48 -22.24 -71.89
N GLY A 676 -5.82 -23.45 -72.34
CA GLY A 676 -5.30 -23.98 -73.60
C GLY A 676 -3.81 -24.29 -73.56
N SER A 677 -3.05 -23.69 -74.48
CA SER A 677 -1.59 -23.78 -74.52
C SER A 677 -0.88 -22.60 -73.85
N ASN A 678 -1.62 -21.61 -73.34
CA ASN A 678 -1.06 -20.38 -72.79
C ASN A 678 -1.17 -20.36 -71.26
N THR A 679 -0.12 -19.87 -70.58
CA THR A 679 -0.07 -19.75 -69.12
C THR A 679 -0.06 -18.29 -68.69
N TYR A 680 -0.94 -17.92 -67.75
CA TYR A 680 -1.13 -16.57 -67.25
C TYR A 680 -0.89 -16.49 -65.74
N SER A 681 -0.19 -15.43 -65.29
CA SER A 681 0.16 -15.22 -63.87
C SER A 681 0.07 -13.75 -63.43
N THR A 682 -0.57 -12.90 -64.24
CA THR A 682 -0.73 -11.46 -63.97
C THR A 682 -2.17 -11.02 -64.21
N THR A 683 -2.63 -9.98 -63.50
CA THR A 683 -3.99 -9.44 -63.64
C THR A 683 -4.23 -8.90 -65.05
N GLY A 684 -5.32 -9.31 -65.70
CA GLY A 684 -5.68 -8.89 -67.06
C GLY A 684 -6.82 -9.72 -67.67
N THR A 685 -7.27 -9.35 -68.88
CA THR A 685 -8.26 -10.12 -69.65
C THR A 685 -7.60 -10.76 -70.88
N TYR A 686 -7.75 -12.06 -71.04
CA TYR A 686 -7.11 -12.88 -72.10
C TYR A 686 -8.17 -13.64 -72.91
N THR A 687 -7.91 -13.96 -74.18
CA THR A 687 -8.84 -14.76 -75.01
C THR A 687 -8.10 -15.86 -75.76
N ASP A 688 -8.52 -17.11 -75.58
CA ASP A 688 -7.91 -18.30 -76.17
C ASP A 688 -8.89 -19.04 -77.09
N VAL A 689 -8.38 -19.66 -78.17
CA VAL A 689 -9.15 -20.51 -79.09
C VAL A 689 -8.68 -21.95 -78.92
N LEU A 690 -9.57 -22.87 -78.55
CA LEU A 690 -9.24 -24.28 -78.33
C LEU A 690 -9.80 -25.15 -79.46
N THR A 691 -8.91 -25.88 -80.14
CA THR A 691 -9.25 -26.78 -81.25
C THR A 691 -9.53 -28.19 -80.74
N ALA A 692 -10.74 -28.70 -80.90
CA ALA A 692 -11.08 -30.08 -80.53
C ALA A 692 -10.92 -31.03 -81.73
N VAL A 693 -10.32 -32.20 -81.50
CA VAL A 693 -10.03 -33.24 -82.52
C VAL A 693 -11.29 -33.79 -83.23
N ASN A 694 -12.50 -33.45 -82.76
CA ASN A 694 -13.78 -33.78 -83.40
C ASN A 694 -14.66 -32.57 -83.80
N GLY A 695 -14.05 -31.41 -84.11
CA GLY A 695 -14.64 -30.48 -85.10
C GLY A 695 -15.76 -29.53 -84.64
N CYS A 696 -15.74 -29.02 -83.41
CA CYS A 696 -16.42 -27.77 -83.04
C CYS A 696 -15.46 -26.92 -82.19
N ASP A 697 -14.91 -25.85 -82.77
CA ASP A 697 -13.94 -24.97 -82.12
C ASP A 697 -14.62 -24.08 -81.05
N SER A 698 -13.92 -23.76 -79.96
CA SER A 698 -14.44 -22.90 -78.88
C SER A 698 -13.50 -21.73 -78.58
N THR A 699 -14.06 -20.56 -78.25
CA THR A 699 -13.32 -19.38 -77.73
C THR A 699 -13.57 -19.22 -76.23
N VAL A 700 -12.51 -18.98 -75.44
CA VAL A 700 -12.56 -18.76 -73.99
C VAL A 700 -11.95 -17.40 -73.65
N THR A 701 -12.73 -16.46 -73.11
CA THR A 701 -12.24 -15.19 -72.56
C THR A 701 -12.03 -15.32 -71.04
N THR A 702 -10.81 -15.11 -70.54
CA THR A 702 -10.44 -15.21 -69.12
C THR A 702 -10.11 -13.84 -68.53
N ASN A 703 -10.93 -13.32 -67.60
CA ASN A 703 -10.61 -12.16 -66.77
C ASN A 703 -9.88 -12.61 -65.49
N LEU A 704 -8.57 -12.41 -65.40
CA LEU A 704 -7.73 -12.82 -64.28
C LEU A 704 -7.45 -11.64 -63.33
N THR A 705 -7.68 -11.82 -62.02
CA THR A 705 -7.24 -10.90 -60.95
C THR A 705 -6.25 -11.61 -60.04
N VAL A 706 -5.05 -11.06 -59.84
CA VAL A 706 -4.05 -11.62 -58.92
C VAL A 706 -4.01 -10.80 -57.63
N ASN A 707 -4.36 -11.42 -56.51
CA ASN A 707 -4.36 -10.78 -55.20
C ASN A 707 -2.95 -10.79 -54.57
N PRO A 708 -2.47 -9.66 -54.00
CA PRO A 708 -1.19 -9.62 -53.31
C PRO A 708 -1.23 -10.45 -52.01
N ALA A 709 -0.11 -11.06 -51.63
CA ALA A 709 0.02 -11.79 -50.37
C ALA A 709 -0.18 -10.83 -49.18
N ILE A 710 -1.03 -11.23 -48.23
CA ILE A 710 -1.31 -10.44 -47.03
C ILE A 710 -0.34 -10.88 -45.95
N SER A 711 0.49 -9.95 -45.46
CA SER A 711 1.33 -10.15 -44.29
C SER A 711 0.87 -9.24 -43.15
N SER A 712 0.91 -9.77 -41.94
CA SER A 712 0.62 -9.03 -40.71
C SER A 712 1.65 -9.35 -39.65
N SER A 713 1.93 -8.39 -38.76
CA SER A 713 2.85 -8.59 -37.66
C SER A 713 2.18 -8.25 -36.33
N GLN A 714 2.41 -9.08 -35.32
CA GLN A 714 1.99 -8.83 -33.96
C GLN A 714 3.16 -8.97 -32.99
N THR A 715 3.13 -8.18 -31.92
CA THR A 715 4.10 -8.25 -30.83
C THR A 715 3.34 -8.61 -29.56
N LEU A 716 3.77 -9.68 -28.90
CA LEU A 716 3.12 -10.26 -27.74
C LEU A 716 4.15 -10.47 -26.63
N THR A 717 3.73 -10.23 -25.39
CA THR A 717 4.54 -10.48 -24.19
C THR A 717 3.82 -11.49 -23.31
N LEU A 718 4.51 -12.56 -22.92
CA LEU A 718 4.00 -13.62 -22.05
C LEU A 718 4.78 -13.67 -20.74
N CYS A 719 4.14 -14.16 -19.67
CA CYS A 719 4.82 -14.52 -18.43
C CYS A 719 5.48 -15.89 -18.55
N ALA A 720 6.51 -16.15 -17.74
CA ALA A 720 7.14 -17.46 -17.67
C ALA A 720 6.09 -18.57 -17.43
N GLY A 721 6.21 -19.66 -18.17
CA GLY A 721 5.26 -20.79 -18.12
C GLY A 721 3.99 -20.62 -18.97
N GLN A 722 3.71 -19.43 -19.51
CA GLN A 722 2.59 -19.24 -20.44
C GLN A 722 2.98 -19.61 -21.88
N SER A 723 1.96 -19.95 -22.67
CA SER A 723 2.10 -20.23 -24.10
C SER A 723 0.97 -19.58 -24.89
N ILE A 724 1.25 -19.23 -26.14
CA ILE A 724 0.24 -18.76 -27.08
C ILE A 724 0.16 -19.68 -28.29
N THR A 725 -1.07 -19.96 -28.76
CA THR A 725 -1.30 -20.70 -30.00
C THR A 725 -1.62 -19.71 -31.13
N VAL A 726 -0.84 -19.76 -32.22
CA VAL A 726 -1.09 -19.00 -33.46
C VAL A 726 -1.25 -20.01 -34.58
N GLY A 727 -2.46 -20.07 -35.17
CA GLY A 727 -2.81 -21.15 -36.10
C GLY A 727 -2.80 -22.52 -35.42
N SER A 728 -1.98 -23.44 -35.94
CA SER A 728 -1.77 -24.77 -35.36
C SER A 728 -0.54 -24.87 -34.46
N ASN A 729 0.27 -23.81 -34.37
CA ASN A 729 1.54 -23.82 -33.64
C ASN A 729 1.38 -23.17 -32.26
N THR A 730 2.10 -23.70 -31.27
CA THR A 730 2.12 -23.17 -29.91
C THR A 730 3.52 -22.72 -29.54
N TYR A 731 3.66 -21.49 -29.05
CA TYR A 731 4.93 -20.86 -28.71
C TYR A 731 5.00 -20.49 -27.24
N SER A 732 6.15 -20.74 -26.62
CA SER A 732 6.40 -20.51 -25.18
C SER A 732 7.82 -19.99 -24.91
N SER A 733 8.51 -19.47 -25.93
CA SER A 733 9.88 -18.96 -25.81
C SER A 733 10.04 -17.66 -26.59
N THR A 734 10.96 -16.79 -26.14
CA THR A 734 11.25 -15.53 -26.83
C THR A 734 11.78 -15.78 -28.23
N GLY A 735 11.22 -15.12 -29.23
CA GLY A 735 11.63 -15.28 -30.62
C GLY A 735 10.68 -14.61 -31.61
N THR A 736 11.09 -14.57 -32.87
CA THR A 736 10.24 -14.16 -33.99
C THR A 736 9.79 -15.40 -34.74
N TYR A 737 8.49 -15.64 -34.77
CA TYR A 737 7.85 -16.78 -35.41
C TYR A 737 7.04 -16.32 -36.63
N THR A 738 6.97 -17.13 -37.68
CA THR A 738 6.15 -16.83 -38.87
C THR A 738 5.24 -18.00 -39.15
N ASP A 739 3.94 -17.76 -39.06
CA ASP A 739 2.88 -18.72 -39.33
C ASP A 739 2.18 -18.41 -40.65
N VAL A 740 1.84 -19.44 -41.41
CA VAL A 740 1.00 -19.32 -42.59
C VAL A 740 -0.42 -19.73 -42.21
N LEU A 741 -1.35 -18.78 -42.23
CA LEU A 741 -2.76 -19.01 -41.93
C LEU A 741 -3.57 -18.99 -43.22
N ILE A 742 -4.38 -20.04 -43.42
CA ILE A 742 -5.25 -20.20 -44.59
C ILE A 742 -6.42 -19.20 -44.45
N ALA A 743 -6.47 -18.18 -45.31
CA ALA A 743 -7.61 -17.25 -45.33
C ALA A 743 -8.81 -17.91 -46.02
N ALA A 744 -10.03 -17.55 -45.58
CA ALA A 744 -11.30 -18.09 -46.13
C ALA A 744 -11.50 -17.89 -47.64
N ASN A 745 -10.67 -17.04 -48.28
CA ASN A 745 -10.71 -16.74 -49.72
C ASN A 745 -9.54 -17.36 -50.52
N GLY A 746 -8.78 -18.30 -49.94
CA GLY A 746 -7.80 -19.11 -50.67
C GLY A 746 -6.41 -18.51 -50.92
N CYS A 747 -6.15 -17.27 -50.49
CA CYS A 747 -4.77 -16.74 -50.44
C CYS A 747 -4.22 -16.84 -49.02
N ASP A 748 -3.12 -17.58 -48.89
CA ASP A 748 -2.40 -17.77 -47.63
C ASP A 748 -1.92 -16.42 -47.06
N SER A 749 -2.13 -16.22 -45.77
CA SER A 749 -1.66 -15.04 -45.04
C SER A 749 -0.46 -15.42 -44.17
N THR A 750 0.54 -14.56 -44.09
CA THR A 750 1.68 -14.75 -43.18
C THR A 750 1.49 -13.87 -41.94
N VAL A 751 1.52 -14.48 -40.77
CA VAL A 751 1.51 -13.78 -39.48
C VAL A 751 2.89 -13.91 -38.86
N THR A 752 3.59 -12.79 -38.73
CA THR A 752 4.86 -12.74 -37.99
C THR A 752 4.60 -12.35 -36.54
N THR A 753 4.86 -13.25 -35.61
CA THR A 753 4.71 -13.05 -34.17
C THR A 753 6.07 -12.78 -33.53
N ASN A 754 6.30 -11.56 -33.05
CA ASN A 754 7.44 -11.25 -32.19
C ASN A 754 7.03 -11.50 -30.74
N LEU A 755 7.48 -12.61 -30.17
CA LEU A 755 7.16 -13.05 -28.82
C LEU A 755 8.31 -12.70 -27.86
N THR A 756 8.00 -12.00 -26.77
CA THR A 756 8.91 -11.80 -25.64
C THR A 756 8.33 -12.55 -24.43
N VAL A 757 9.07 -13.49 -23.86
CA VAL A 757 8.72 -14.17 -22.61
C VAL A 757 9.51 -13.55 -21.47
N ASN A 758 8.80 -12.98 -20.49
CA ASN A 758 9.42 -12.40 -19.29
C ASN A 758 10.05 -13.51 -18.42
N PRO A 759 11.15 -13.22 -17.71
CA PRO A 759 11.77 -14.17 -16.77
C PRO A 759 10.81 -14.52 -15.61
N GLU A 760 11.08 -15.65 -14.95
CA GLU A 760 10.35 -16.05 -13.73
C GLU A 760 10.53 -15.01 -12.61
N ILE A 761 9.47 -14.78 -11.84
CA ILE A 761 9.46 -13.88 -10.68
C ILE A 761 9.87 -14.67 -9.45
N ASP A 762 10.80 -14.15 -8.65
CA ASP A 762 11.14 -14.75 -7.35
C ASP A 762 10.03 -14.46 -6.33
N ILE A 763 9.14 -15.42 -6.11
CA ILE A 763 8.04 -15.32 -5.13
C ILE A 763 8.43 -15.72 -3.71
N THR A 764 9.72 -15.94 -3.44
CA THR A 764 10.18 -16.33 -2.11
C THR A 764 10.23 -15.14 -1.15
N THR A 765 10.07 -15.44 0.14
CA THR A 765 10.07 -14.43 1.22
C THR A 765 11.06 -14.81 2.31
N SER A 766 11.69 -13.81 2.91
CA SER A 766 12.52 -13.92 4.11
C SER A 766 11.75 -13.40 5.32
N LEU A 767 11.92 -14.04 6.49
CA LEU A 767 11.26 -13.63 7.73
C LEU A 767 12.31 -13.22 8.77
N PHE A 768 12.11 -12.06 9.39
CA PHE A 768 12.83 -11.65 10.59
C PHE A 768 11.88 -11.05 11.62
N GLU A 769 11.89 -11.60 12.84
CA GLU A 769 10.90 -11.26 13.88
C GLU A 769 9.46 -11.37 13.35
N ASN A 770 8.75 -10.25 13.24
CA ASN A 770 7.42 -10.12 12.64
C ASN A 770 7.42 -9.41 11.28
N THR A 771 8.60 -9.20 10.67
CA THR A 771 8.77 -8.55 9.37
C THR A 771 9.06 -9.57 8.28
N ILE A 772 8.18 -9.63 7.29
CA ILE A 772 8.32 -10.46 6.09
C ILE A 772 8.88 -9.57 4.98
N MET A 773 9.88 -10.07 4.25
CA MET A 773 10.51 -9.37 3.13
C MET A 773 10.34 -10.21 1.85
N ALA A 774 9.89 -9.59 0.76
CA ALA A 774 9.94 -10.18 -0.56
C ALA A 774 11.40 -10.26 -1.06
N ASN A 775 11.84 -11.40 -1.58
CA ASN A 775 13.22 -11.55 -2.06
C ASN A 775 13.42 -10.95 -3.47
N GLU A 776 12.37 -10.87 -4.28
CA GLU A 776 12.35 -10.04 -5.50
C GLU A 776 12.35 -8.56 -5.10
N VAL A 777 13.20 -7.77 -5.76
CA VAL A 777 13.67 -6.45 -5.26
C VAL A 777 13.49 -5.32 -6.28
N LEU A 778 12.95 -5.63 -7.46
CA LEU A 778 12.63 -4.66 -8.52
C LEU A 778 11.23 -4.92 -9.10
N ALA A 779 10.28 -5.21 -8.21
CA ALA A 779 8.87 -5.41 -8.51
C ALA A 779 8.02 -4.38 -7.74
N THR A 780 6.74 -4.29 -8.07
CA THR A 780 5.75 -3.65 -7.19
C THR A 780 5.11 -4.72 -6.31
N TYR A 781 4.86 -4.37 -5.05
CA TYR A 781 4.35 -5.29 -4.06
C TYR A 781 2.93 -4.88 -3.65
N GLN A 782 2.11 -5.86 -3.30
CA GLN A 782 0.89 -5.64 -2.55
C GLN A 782 0.81 -6.76 -1.53
N TRP A 783 1.01 -6.42 -0.25
CA TRP A 783 0.82 -7.38 0.83
C TRP A 783 -0.65 -7.72 0.97
N ILE A 784 -0.92 -8.98 1.22
CA ILE A 784 -2.25 -9.54 1.34
C ILE A 784 -2.34 -10.35 2.62
N ASP A 785 -3.47 -10.25 3.27
CA ASP A 785 -3.79 -11.02 4.47
C ASP A 785 -4.42 -12.36 4.03
N CYS A 786 -3.66 -13.44 4.19
CA CYS A 786 -4.12 -14.78 3.82
C CYS A 786 -5.30 -15.25 4.68
N ASP A 787 -5.40 -14.76 5.92
CA ASP A 787 -6.51 -15.10 6.82
C ASP A 787 -7.78 -14.30 6.47
N ASN A 788 -7.62 -13.16 5.81
CA ASN A 788 -8.71 -12.31 5.31
C ASN A 788 -8.92 -12.45 3.79
N TYR A 789 -9.08 -13.68 3.29
CA TYR A 789 -9.38 -13.98 1.88
C TYR A 789 -8.40 -13.37 0.87
N TYR A 790 -7.10 -13.31 1.22
CA TYR A 790 -6.08 -12.68 0.40
C TYR A 790 -6.41 -11.21 0.05
N GLN A 791 -7.18 -10.52 0.90
CA GLN A 791 -7.48 -9.11 0.69
C GLN A 791 -6.19 -8.27 0.77
N PRO A 792 -6.05 -7.25 -0.10
CA PRO A 792 -4.92 -6.34 -0.03
C PRO A 792 -4.92 -5.57 1.28
N ILE A 793 -3.80 -5.61 1.98
CA ILE A 793 -3.53 -4.78 3.14
C ILE A 793 -3.27 -3.36 2.62
N LEU A 794 -4.25 -2.48 2.84
CA LEU A 794 -4.28 -1.17 2.21
C LEU A 794 -3.05 -0.34 2.58
N GLY A 795 -2.27 0.07 1.57
CA GLY A 795 -1.08 0.90 1.74
C GLY A 795 0.21 0.12 2.02
N GLU A 796 0.14 -1.19 2.24
CA GLU A 796 1.32 -2.04 2.39
C GLU A 796 1.76 -2.55 1.01
N ILE A 797 2.46 -1.67 0.29
CA ILE A 797 2.92 -1.89 -1.11
C ILE A 797 4.45 -1.92 -1.25
N PHE A 798 5.14 -2.04 -0.12
CA PHE A 798 6.60 -2.00 -0.04
C PHE A 798 7.20 -3.40 -0.07
N HIS A 799 8.52 -3.50 -0.31
CA HIS A 799 9.20 -4.80 -0.41
C HIS A 799 9.17 -5.59 0.91
N SER A 800 8.93 -4.92 2.04
CA SER A 800 8.81 -5.51 3.36
C SER A 800 7.46 -5.17 4.00
N PHE A 801 6.98 -6.06 4.88
CA PHE A 801 5.78 -5.90 5.68
C PHE A 801 6.02 -6.40 7.09
N THR A 802 5.93 -5.49 8.05
CA THR A 802 5.94 -5.81 9.48
C THR A 802 4.52 -6.02 9.95
N ALA A 803 4.19 -7.26 10.30
CA ALA A 803 2.88 -7.62 10.84
C ALA A 803 2.69 -6.98 12.22
N THR A 804 1.62 -6.21 12.39
CA THR A 804 1.22 -5.60 13.66
C THR A 804 0.25 -6.45 14.46
N GLU A 805 -0.19 -7.58 13.90
CA GLU A 805 -1.05 -8.57 14.53
C GLU A 805 -0.56 -9.97 14.16
N ASN A 806 -0.97 -10.98 14.94
CA ASN A 806 -0.72 -12.36 14.56
C ASN A 806 -1.62 -12.71 13.35
N GLY A 807 -1.04 -13.35 12.34
CA GLY A 807 -1.76 -13.69 11.12
C GLY A 807 -0.85 -14.32 10.08
N ASN A 808 -1.45 -14.76 8.98
CA ASN A 808 -0.76 -15.30 7.81
C ASN A 808 -0.76 -14.26 6.70
N TYR A 809 0.42 -13.93 6.19
CA TYR A 809 0.56 -12.86 5.20
C TYR A 809 1.35 -13.35 4.00
N ALA A 810 0.95 -12.88 2.81
CA ALA A 810 1.68 -13.13 1.57
C ALA A 810 1.85 -11.79 0.83
N VAL A 811 2.66 -11.80 -0.23
CA VAL A 811 2.88 -10.64 -1.08
C VAL A 811 2.58 -11.01 -2.52
N VAL A 812 1.77 -10.18 -3.18
CA VAL A 812 1.64 -10.19 -4.64
C VAL A 812 2.80 -9.39 -5.20
N ILE A 813 3.65 -10.03 -5.98
CA ILE A 813 4.84 -9.44 -6.60
C ILE A 813 4.52 -9.27 -8.09
N THR A 814 4.58 -8.03 -8.57
CA THR A 814 4.32 -7.71 -9.99
C THR A 814 5.57 -7.11 -10.64
N GLN A 815 6.08 -7.76 -11.69
CA GLN A 815 7.23 -7.32 -12.47
C GLN A 815 6.95 -7.51 -13.96
N ASN A 816 7.26 -6.50 -14.78
CA ASN A 816 7.08 -6.54 -16.25
C ASN A 816 5.65 -6.92 -16.71
N SER A 817 4.62 -6.50 -15.95
CA SER A 817 3.19 -6.85 -16.15
C SER A 817 2.80 -8.29 -15.82
N CYS A 818 3.72 -9.09 -15.28
CA CYS A 818 3.46 -10.40 -14.72
C CYS A 818 3.31 -10.28 -13.21
N SER A 819 2.32 -10.93 -12.64
CA SER A 819 2.07 -10.95 -11.19
C SER A 819 2.00 -12.38 -10.69
N ASP A 820 2.68 -12.66 -9.59
CA ASP A 820 2.58 -13.93 -8.88
C ASP A 820 2.59 -13.68 -7.36
N THR A 821 2.15 -14.66 -6.58
CA THR A 821 1.89 -14.49 -5.14
C THR A 821 2.78 -15.42 -4.33
N SER A 822 3.44 -14.88 -3.31
CA SER A 822 4.24 -15.68 -2.38
C SER A 822 3.39 -16.69 -1.62
N SER A 823 4.03 -17.72 -1.07
CA SER A 823 3.40 -18.53 -0.04
C SER A 823 3.08 -17.68 1.19
N CYS A 824 2.05 -18.06 1.95
CA CYS A 824 1.70 -17.40 3.20
C CYS A 824 2.78 -17.66 4.27
N VAL A 825 3.18 -16.60 4.96
CA VAL A 825 4.11 -16.63 6.09
C VAL A 825 3.31 -16.38 7.37
N SER A 826 3.39 -17.32 8.31
CA SER A 826 2.72 -17.23 9.60
C SER A 826 3.51 -16.37 10.58
N ILE A 827 2.88 -15.32 11.11
CA ILE A 827 3.40 -14.51 12.21
C ILE A 827 2.58 -14.78 13.47
N SER A 828 3.23 -15.27 14.52
CA SER A 828 2.58 -15.57 15.81
C SER A 828 3.17 -14.79 16.99
N THR A 829 4.10 -13.89 16.73
CA THR A 829 4.95 -13.22 17.73
C THR A 829 4.49 -11.81 18.10
N VAL A 830 3.50 -11.23 17.39
CA VAL A 830 3.12 -9.81 17.56
C VAL A 830 2.37 -9.54 18.86
N ASN A 831 1.71 -10.57 19.41
CA ASN A 831 1.07 -10.53 20.74
C ASN A 831 2.02 -10.87 21.90
N ILE A 832 3.29 -11.13 21.64
CA ILE A 832 4.29 -11.22 22.70
C ILE A 832 4.87 -9.83 22.87
N ASN A 833 4.12 -8.99 23.57
CA ASN A 833 4.67 -7.75 24.13
C ASN A 833 6.03 -8.07 24.76
N GLY A 834 7.10 -7.47 24.23
CA GLY A 834 8.46 -7.50 24.80
C GLY A 834 8.55 -6.91 26.21
N THR A 835 7.42 -6.66 26.87
CA THR A 835 7.25 -6.15 28.23
C THR A 835 6.64 -7.17 29.20
N ASP A 836 6.14 -8.35 28.77
CA ASP A 836 5.45 -9.30 29.68
C ASP A 836 6.32 -10.48 30.17
N ILE A 837 7.53 -10.67 29.63
CA ILE A 837 8.43 -11.77 30.04
C ILE A 837 9.29 -11.38 31.26
N THR A 838 9.48 -10.08 31.52
CA THR A 838 10.04 -9.60 32.80
C THR A 838 9.13 -9.88 33.99
N ARG A 839 7.85 -10.22 33.76
CA ARG A 839 6.92 -10.67 34.81
C ARG A 839 6.99 -12.17 35.11
N ARG A 840 7.59 -12.99 34.24
CA ARG A 840 7.83 -14.43 34.51
C ARG A 840 9.16 -14.67 35.20
N ILE A 841 10.19 -13.88 34.88
CA ILE A 841 11.51 -14.01 35.47
C ILE A 841 11.59 -13.18 36.76
N THR A 842 11.57 -13.86 37.89
CA THR A 842 11.74 -13.24 39.21
C THR A 842 13.17 -13.44 39.70
N ILE A 843 13.75 -12.37 40.27
CA ILE A 843 15.05 -12.40 40.94
C ILE A 843 14.82 -12.12 42.42
N PHE A 844 15.08 -13.12 43.28
CA PHE A 844 14.86 -12.99 44.71
C PHE A 844 15.90 -13.74 45.55
N PRO A 845 16.24 -13.24 46.76
CA PRO A 845 15.84 -11.94 47.28
C PRO A 845 16.55 -10.77 46.55
N ASN A 846 15.86 -9.64 46.38
CA ASN A 846 16.41 -8.39 45.88
C ASN A 846 15.85 -7.23 46.72
N PRO A 847 16.62 -6.62 47.64
CA PRO A 847 18.07 -6.78 47.83
C PRO A 847 18.51 -8.17 48.33
N THR A 848 19.75 -8.58 48.02
CA THR A 848 20.39 -9.80 48.54
C THR A 848 21.59 -9.47 49.44
N ASN A 849 21.92 -10.37 50.38
CA ASN A 849 23.14 -10.28 51.19
C ASN A 849 24.35 -10.94 50.49
N SER A 850 24.12 -12.00 49.72
CA SER A 850 25.19 -12.81 49.11
C SER A 850 24.68 -13.69 47.98
N THR A 851 23.56 -14.40 48.16
CA THR A 851 23.00 -15.31 47.14
C THR A 851 21.65 -14.85 46.62
N PHE A 852 21.38 -15.02 45.33
CA PHE A 852 20.07 -14.75 44.74
C PHE A 852 19.66 -15.87 43.79
N THR A 853 18.35 -16.02 43.59
CA THR A 853 17.76 -17.02 42.70
C THR A 853 17.01 -16.32 41.57
N ILE A 854 17.25 -16.81 40.35
CA ILE A 854 16.46 -16.50 39.17
C ILE A 854 15.43 -17.62 39.02
N SER A 855 14.14 -17.29 38.89
CA SER A 855 13.06 -18.27 38.70
C SER A 855 12.10 -17.81 37.62
N GLY A 856 11.62 -18.76 36.81
CA GLY A 856 10.69 -18.52 35.70
C GLY A 856 11.39 -18.21 34.37
N ALA A 857 12.67 -18.59 34.24
CA ALA A 857 13.41 -18.58 32.99
C ALA A 857 12.99 -19.76 32.07
N GLU A 858 13.30 -19.68 30.79
CA GLU A 858 13.09 -20.79 29.85
C GLU A 858 14.25 -21.79 29.93
N THR A 859 14.01 -23.04 29.53
CA THR A 859 15.07 -24.05 29.51
C THR A 859 16.18 -23.65 28.54
N ASN A 860 17.44 -23.75 28.97
CA ASN A 860 18.65 -23.34 28.24
C ASN A 860 18.85 -21.81 28.14
N SER A 861 18.24 -21.02 29.03
CA SER A 861 18.57 -19.59 29.13
C SER A 861 20.03 -19.41 29.55
N SER A 862 20.79 -18.55 28.88
CA SER A 862 22.13 -18.13 29.32
C SER A 862 22.06 -16.93 30.26
N VAL A 863 22.86 -16.93 31.33
CA VAL A 863 22.90 -15.84 32.30
C VAL A 863 24.31 -15.28 32.44
N CYS A 864 24.43 -13.96 32.33
CA CYS A 864 25.62 -13.16 32.61
C CYS A 864 25.37 -12.17 33.75
N ILE A 865 26.38 -11.88 34.55
CA ILE A 865 26.31 -10.89 35.63
C ILE A 865 27.36 -9.81 35.43
N TYR A 866 26.94 -8.56 35.49
CA TYR A 866 27.78 -7.37 35.34
C TYR A 866 27.77 -6.52 36.61
N ASN A 867 28.88 -5.85 36.91
CA ASN A 867 28.91 -4.79 37.91
C ASN A 867 28.33 -3.46 37.37
N SER A 868 28.22 -2.44 38.21
CA SER A 868 27.62 -1.14 37.85
C SER A 868 28.40 -0.32 36.82
N ILE A 869 29.64 -0.70 36.49
CA ILE A 869 30.47 -0.06 35.45
C ILE A 869 30.55 -0.91 34.16
N GLY A 870 29.80 -2.01 34.07
CA GLY A 870 29.70 -2.86 32.88
C GLY A 870 30.75 -3.97 32.75
N GLU A 871 31.55 -4.22 33.79
CA GLU A 871 32.51 -5.33 33.82
C GLU A 871 31.79 -6.67 34.05
N LEU A 872 32.12 -7.68 33.24
CA LEU A 872 31.54 -9.02 33.33
C LEU A 872 32.16 -9.79 34.51
N LEU A 873 31.34 -10.16 35.48
CA LEU A 873 31.77 -10.86 36.70
C LEU A 873 31.63 -12.38 36.59
N THR A 874 30.57 -12.84 35.92
CA THR A 874 30.29 -14.26 35.72
C THR A 874 29.98 -14.50 34.24
N PRO A 875 30.77 -15.36 33.55
CA PRO A 875 30.54 -15.68 32.14
C PRO A 875 29.28 -16.53 31.95
N ASP A 876 28.81 -16.60 30.70
CA ASP A 876 27.56 -17.25 30.27
C ASP A 876 27.33 -18.61 30.96
N ARG A 877 26.32 -18.68 31.82
CA ARG A 877 25.86 -19.92 32.47
C ARG A 877 24.48 -20.30 31.96
N LEU A 878 24.38 -21.48 31.37
CA LEU A 878 23.09 -22.06 30.99
C LEU A 878 22.30 -22.54 32.21
N ILE A 879 21.04 -22.14 32.29
CA ILE A 879 20.10 -22.50 33.35
C ILE A 879 18.87 -23.17 32.75
N LYS A 880 18.17 -23.97 33.57
CA LYS A 880 16.84 -24.49 33.22
C LYS A 880 15.80 -23.42 33.58
N THR A 881 14.74 -23.78 34.27
CA THR A 881 13.69 -22.83 34.67
C THR A 881 14.03 -21.97 35.89
N SER A 882 15.04 -22.38 36.67
CA SER A 882 15.56 -21.62 37.80
C SER A 882 17.02 -21.96 38.07
N ALA A 883 17.75 -21.04 38.70
CA ALA A 883 19.11 -21.25 39.19
C ALA A 883 19.49 -20.23 40.28
N THR A 884 20.34 -20.66 41.21
CA THR A 884 20.92 -19.82 42.25
C THR A 884 22.35 -19.41 41.91
N PHE A 885 22.68 -18.16 42.21
CA PHE A 885 23.96 -17.52 41.99
C PHE A 885 24.48 -16.93 43.30
N ASP A 886 25.80 -16.96 43.48
CA ASP A 886 26.50 -16.46 44.66
C ASP A 886 27.37 -15.27 44.28
N LEU A 887 27.17 -14.15 44.98
CA LEU A 887 27.93 -12.93 44.85
C LEU A 887 28.79 -12.66 46.09
N SER A 888 29.00 -13.63 46.99
CA SER A 888 29.72 -13.46 48.26
C SER A 888 31.08 -12.78 48.10
N ASP A 889 31.82 -13.13 47.04
CA ASP A 889 33.17 -12.62 46.76
C ASP A 889 33.21 -11.20 46.15
N TYR A 890 32.06 -10.62 45.79
CA TYR A 890 31.97 -9.29 45.17
C TYR A 890 31.49 -8.21 46.15
N PRO A 891 31.89 -6.94 46.00
CA PRO A 891 31.56 -5.87 46.95
C PRO A 891 30.06 -5.54 47.04
N GLU A 892 29.63 -4.77 48.04
CA GLU A 892 28.25 -4.26 48.09
C GLU A 892 28.01 -3.28 46.94
N GLY A 893 26.83 -3.30 46.31
CA GLY A 893 26.57 -2.48 45.13
C GLY A 893 25.40 -2.93 44.25
N VAL A 894 25.26 -2.27 43.10
CA VAL A 894 24.27 -2.61 42.08
C VAL A 894 24.90 -3.52 41.03
N TYR A 895 24.20 -4.60 40.72
CA TYR A 895 24.56 -5.58 39.72
C TYR A 895 23.49 -5.65 38.63
N TYR A 896 23.89 -5.94 37.40
CA TYR A 896 22.99 -6.15 36.28
C TYR A 896 23.09 -7.59 35.79
N ILE A 897 21.95 -8.28 35.75
CA ILE A 897 21.86 -9.68 35.38
C ILE A 897 21.22 -9.74 34.00
N MET A 898 22.01 -10.17 33.02
CA MET A 898 21.55 -10.36 31.66
C MET A 898 21.18 -11.82 31.45
N ILE A 899 19.96 -12.07 30.98
CA ILE A 899 19.42 -13.40 30.72
C ILE A 899 19.08 -13.47 29.24
N LYS A 900 19.73 -14.36 28.50
CA LYS A 900 19.57 -14.55 27.07
C LYS A 900 18.87 -15.86 26.79
N THR A 901 17.93 -15.86 25.87
CA THR A 901 17.27 -17.02 25.28
C THR A 901 17.46 -16.96 23.77
N ASP A 902 17.04 -18.00 23.04
CA ASP A 902 17.15 -18.04 21.58
C ASP A 902 16.36 -16.90 20.88
N SER A 903 15.45 -16.24 21.59
CA SER A 903 14.57 -15.20 21.06
C SER A 903 14.62 -13.86 21.82
N ILE A 904 15.24 -13.77 23.00
CA ILE A 904 15.16 -12.58 23.88
C ILE A 904 16.43 -12.37 24.72
N VAL A 905 16.79 -11.09 24.97
CA VAL A 905 17.75 -10.67 26.00
C VAL A 905 17.05 -9.80 27.06
N SER A 906 17.06 -10.22 28.33
CA SER A 906 16.48 -9.49 29.48
C SER A 906 17.58 -8.99 30.41
N LEU A 907 17.53 -7.72 30.84
CA LEU A 907 18.48 -7.14 31.81
C LEU A 907 17.75 -6.76 33.09
N GLN A 908 18.15 -7.35 34.22
CA GLN A 908 17.51 -7.17 35.52
C GLN A 908 18.49 -6.55 36.53
N LYS A 909 18.01 -5.60 37.34
CA LYS A 909 18.81 -4.94 38.38
C LYS A 909 18.71 -5.71 39.70
N LEU A 910 19.86 -6.06 40.28
CA LEU A 910 19.99 -6.66 41.61
C LEU A 910 20.78 -5.74 42.54
N VAL A 911 20.32 -5.56 43.78
CA VAL A 911 21.02 -4.79 44.81
C VAL A 911 21.63 -5.76 45.83
N LYS A 912 22.96 -5.70 46.04
CA LYS A 912 23.64 -6.38 47.15
C LYS A 912 23.90 -5.39 48.28
N SER A 913 23.39 -5.68 49.48
CA SER A 913 23.56 -4.86 50.69
C SER A 913 23.77 -5.74 51.92
N LYS A 914 24.55 -5.32 52.91
CA LYS A 914 24.51 -5.96 54.23
C LYS A 914 23.17 -5.68 54.91
N GLN A 915 22.52 -6.72 55.44
CA GLN A 915 21.41 -6.53 56.38
C GLN A 915 21.91 -5.82 57.64
N GLN A 916 21.12 -4.86 58.12
CA GLN A 916 21.19 -4.35 59.50
C GLN A 916 20.83 -5.44 60.50
#